data_AF-A0A4Q4Y004-F1
#
_entry.id   AF-A0A4Q4Y004-F1
#
_cell.length_a   1.000
_cell.length_b   1.000
_cell.length_c   1.000
_cell.angle_alpha   90.00
_cell.angle_beta   90.00
_cell.angle_gamma   90.00
#
_symmetry.space_group_name_H-M   'P 1'
#
loop_
_entity.id
_entity.type
_entity.pdbx_description
1 polymer ?
#
loop_
_entity_poly.entity_id
_entity_poly.type
_entity_poly.pdbx_seq_one_letter_code
_entity_poly.pdbx_strand_id
1 'polypeptide(L)'
;MDHHHDPRMHRTPSPGNPLQQGYSMDDVQYGQHPPGHLDMPARPGPGTYTPSDILPLNAPHSMDNLSQGPYGGHGQGYPSDYSVNPEQHHDAYYNQPYEPSPAVTPYNEHQGYDLDDRRPMLAQDDPYAQGLPQQPYADDPRHQQQQQPQQPAGGLKRWKTVKQVLLYRGNLVLDCPIPPRLLSQLPHGERDEFTHMRYTAATCDPNDFYDENFTLRQKLFSKPRHTELFVVITMYNEDDILFARTMIGVLKNIEYMCARKESKTWGPDAWKKIVVCVVSDGRSKINPRTKALLAGMGVYQEGIAKQQVNGKDVTAHIYEYTTQVGLQIKNDVVQLIPKKQSVQMLFCLKEKNQKKINSHRWFFQAFGRVLNPNICVLLDAGTRPGGNSIYQLWKAFDLEPMCAGACGEIKAMLGTGGRHLLNPLVATQNFEYKMSNILDKPLESAFGFISVLPGAFSAYRYIALQNDKNGQGPLEKYFKGETLHGAGAGVFTSNMYLAEDRILCFELVTKRNCHWILQYVKSATGETDVPDVVTELILQRRRWLNGSFFAAIYAIAHFYEFFRSDHSFLRKIMFFIEFIYQTVNMIFAWFAIGNFFLVFKILTNSLGAENLLGNVGTILGVIFQWFYAISLAACFVLSMGNRPAGSGKLYTAMVIFWSVIMAYLMFAAVFITVRAIQAETVNGFNISNIFNNQIFLTLIISMMSTYGLWLIASLMMFDPWHMITSFVQYLILTPTFINILNVYAFCNTHDISWGTKGDDKAEELPKVDTKDGKGKTDLPDEGDLNAMYERELAVFSTKYVEAKKEPTDVQKAEAQMDYYRWIRSLNVLIWMITNFGLIALVLSTAGLDNLDPAANEEADTRRANTYMAVILWSVAVLSAFKFIGLCWFLVVRMFRGV
;
A
#
# COMPACT_ATOMS: atom_id res chain seq x y z
N MET A 1 59.89 -9.18 -38.45
CA MET A 1 60.22 -7.84 -38.99
C MET A 1 59.13 -7.61 -40.02
N ASP A 2 58.00 -7.07 -39.60
CA ASP A 2 56.77 -7.18 -40.40
C ASP A 2 56.25 -5.79 -40.79
N HIS A 3 56.60 -5.48 -42.04
CA HIS A 3 55.99 -4.54 -42.97
C HIS A 3 54.48 -4.84 -43.18
N HIS A 4 53.58 -3.97 -43.63
CA HIS A 4 53.61 -2.62 -44.21
C HIS A 4 52.15 -2.08 -44.23
N HIS A 5 52.00 -0.77 -44.04
CA HIS A 5 51.08 0.20 -44.69
C HIS A 5 50.15 -0.30 -45.85
N ASP A 6 48.95 0.20 -46.15
CA ASP A 6 48.17 1.42 -45.84
C ASP A 6 46.73 1.26 -46.48
N PRO A 7 45.92 2.31 -46.76
CA PRO A 7 44.60 2.60 -46.19
C PRO A 7 43.45 2.37 -47.19
N ARG A 8 42.19 2.58 -46.73
CA ARG A 8 40.95 2.96 -47.47
C ARG A 8 39.75 2.52 -46.61
N MET A 9 39.20 3.37 -45.75
CA MET A 9 38.16 4.35 -46.13
C MET A 9 37.63 4.19 -47.56
N HIS A 10 36.60 3.36 -47.73
CA HIS A 10 35.34 3.67 -48.42
C HIS A 10 34.56 2.38 -48.71
N ARG A 11 33.44 2.16 -48.01
CA ARG A 11 32.09 1.88 -48.57
C ARG A 11 31.18 1.24 -47.52
N THR A 12 30.01 1.85 -47.36
CA THR A 12 28.84 1.37 -46.62
C THR A 12 28.27 0.06 -47.21
N PRO A 13 27.77 -0.88 -46.40
CA PRO A 13 26.77 -1.84 -46.85
C PRO A 13 25.35 -1.30 -46.57
N SER A 14 24.54 -1.34 -47.62
CA SER A 14 23.08 -1.21 -47.63
C SER A 14 22.38 -2.31 -46.81
N PRO A 15 21.09 -2.14 -46.46
CA PRO A 15 20.48 -2.72 -45.26
C PRO A 15 19.95 -4.14 -45.46
N GLY A 16 20.26 -5.02 -44.51
CA GLY A 16 19.69 -6.36 -44.39
C GLY A 16 20.62 -7.30 -43.63
N ASN A 17 20.28 -7.59 -42.36
CA ASN A 17 20.91 -8.53 -41.42
C ASN A 17 21.95 -7.94 -40.43
N PRO A 18 21.60 -7.77 -39.14
CA PRO A 18 22.57 -7.67 -38.06
C PRO A 18 23.18 -9.05 -37.72
N LEU A 19 24.48 -9.04 -37.50
CA LEU A 19 25.35 -10.17 -37.16
C LEU A 19 25.05 -10.73 -35.75
N GLN A 20 24.91 -12.06 -35.69
CA GLN A 20 24.90 -12.88 -34.49
C GLN A 20 26.34 -13.37 -34.22
N GLN A 21 26.89 -13.13 -33.04
CA GLN A 21 28.06 -13.87 -32.54
C GLN A 21 27.71 -14.52 -31.21
N GLY A 22 27.32 -15.79 -31.29
CA GLY A 22 27.36 -16.75 -30.19
C GLY A 22 28.67 -17.54 -30.26
N TYR A 23 29.16 -18.00 -29.11
CA TYR A 23 30.24 -18.97 -29.01
C TYR A 23 29.67 -20.39 -28.97
N SER A 24 30.22 -21.26 -29.81
CA SER A 24 30.01 -22.72 -29.86
C SER A 24 31.25 -23.41 -29.29
N MET A 25 31.07 -24.59 -28.72
CA MET A 25 32.12 -25.61 -28.52
C MET A 25 31.58 -26.98 -28.96
N ASP A 26 32.49 -27.78 -29.50
CA ASP A 26 32.30 -28.77 -30.58
C ASP A 26 31.81 -30.18 -30.20
N ASP A 27 31.23 -30.85 -31.21
CA ASP A 27 30.84 -32.27 -31.32
C ASP A 27 32.02 -33.24 -31.52
N VAL A 28 31.93 -34.50 -31.01
CA VAL A 28 32.47 -35.71 -31.68
C VAL A 28 31.70 -37.02 -31.36
N GLN A 29 31.03 -37.54 -32.41
CA GLN A 29 30.82 -38.92 -32.95
C GLN A 29 30.06 -40.09 -32.26
N TYR A 30 29.35 -40.81 -33.15
CA TYR A 30 28.45 -41.97 -33.01
C TYR A 30 29.05 -43.29 -33.55
N GLY A 31 28.60 -44.45 -33.03
CA GLY A 31 28.68 -45.84 -33.58
C GLY A 31 29.02 -46.88 -32.49
N GLN A 32 28.51 -48.13 -32.34
CA GLN A 32 27.79 -49.15 -33.14
C GLN A 32 27.07 -50.17 -32.17
N HIS A 33 26.05 -50.91 -32.67
CA HIS A 33 25.20 -52.00 -32.06
C HIS A 33 25.95 -53.32 -31.68
N PRO A 34 25.40 -54.35 -30.92
CA PRO A 34 24.09 -55.05 -31.09
C PRO A 34 23.40 -55.66 -29.80
N PRO A 35 22.25 -56.40 -29.91
CA PRO A 35 21.21 -56.52 -28.88
C PRO A 35 21.16 -57.87 -28.09
N GLY A 36 20.49 -57.90 -26.94
CA GLY A 36 20.29 -59.12 -26.16
C GLY A 36 19.06 -59.11 -25.24
N HIS A 37 18.00 -59.77 -25.71
CA HIS A 37 16.98 -60.58 -25.03
C HIS A 37 16.11 -60.06 -23.86
N LEU A 38 14.81 -60.33 -24.06
CA LEU A 38 13.66 -60.27 -23.16
C LEU A 38 13.80 -61.14 -21.90
N ASP A 39 13.15 -60.73 -20.81
CA ASP A 39 12.15 -61.58 -20.15
C ASP A 39 11.19 -60.73 -19.28
N MET A 40 9.88 -60.83 -19.56
CA MET A 40 8.82 -60.57 -18.58
C MET A 40 8.63 -61.85 -17.76
N PRO A 41 8.23 -61.73 -16.48
CA PRO A 41 6.83 -62.11 -16.23
C PRO A 41 6.11 -61.31 -15.15
N ALA A 42 4.79 -61.21 -15.40
CA ALA A 42 3.67 -61.21 -14.47
C ALA A 42 3.33 -59.94 -13.65
N ARG A 43 2.12 -59.44 -13.94
CA ARG A 43 1.26 -58.65 -13.04
C ARG A 43 1.11 -59.35 -11.68
N PRO A 44 0.99 -58.54 -10.61
CA PRO A 44 -0.24 -58.59 -9.83
C PRO A 44 -0.78 -57.21 -9.45
N GLY A 45 -2.10 -57.02 -9.65
CA GLY A 45 -3.01 -56.31 -8.72
C GLY A 45 -2.82 -54.80 -8.43
N PRO A 46 -3.88 -54.13 -7.94
CA PRO A 46 -3.94 -52.67 -7.87
C PRO A 46 -3.41 -52.11 -6.54
N GLY A 47 -2.67 -51.00 -6.64
CA GLY A 47 -2.37 -50.10 -5.54
C GLY A 47 -0.91 -50.10 -5.11
N THR A 48 -0.23 -48.95 -5.23
CA THR A 48 0.38 -48.24 -4.08
C THR A 48 1.16 -46.98 -4.51
N TYR A 49 0.83 -45.88 -3.82
CA TYR A 49 1.64 -44.72 -3.43
C TYR A 49 2.46 -43.92 -4.46
N THR A 50 1.93 -42.75 -4.83
CA THR A 50 2.75 -41.55 -5.09
C THR A 50 3.42 -41.10 -3.77
N PRO A 51 4.67 -40.60 -3.77
CA PRO A 51 5.28 -40.07 -2.55
C PRO A 51 4.45 -38.89 -2.05
N SER A 52 3.82 -39.06 -0.91
CA SER A 52 3.05 -38.01 -0.23
C SER A 52 4.00 -36.97 0.35
N ASP A 53 3.61 -35.69 0.26
CA ASP A 53 4.24 -34.53 0.91
C ASP A 53 4.03 -34.61 2.44
N ILE A 54 4.53 -35.68 3.07
CA ILE A 54 4.44 -35.88 4.51
C ILE A 54 5.51 -35.01 5.18
N LEU A 55 5.05 -34.00 5.93
CA LEU A 55 5.87 -33.27 6.89
C LEU A 55 6.12 -34.15 8.13
N PRO A 56 7.38 -34.49 8.49
CA PRO A 56 7.68 -35.11 9.77
C PRO A 56 7.58 -34.05 10.88
N LEU A 57 6.40 -33.94 11.49
CA LEU A 57 6.10 -32.94 12.53
C LEU A 57 6.13 -33.59 13.92
N ASN A 58 7.10 -33.13 14.73
CA ASN A 58 7.40 -33.53 16.12
C ASN A 58 8.45 -34.65 16.33
N ALA A 59 9.53 -34.67 15.54
CA ALA A 59 10.76 -35.32 16.00
C ALA A 59 11.53 -34.36 16.94
N PRO A 60 11.99 -34.81 18.13
CA PRO A 60 12.82 -33.99 19.00
C PRO A 60 14.15 -33.67 18.29
N HIS A 61 14.46 -32.39 18.14
CA HIS A 61 15.83 -31.95 17.87
C HIS A 61 16.38 -31.36 19.18
N SER A 62 17.17 -32.15 19.90
CA SER A 62 18.03 -31.63 20.97
C SER A 62 19.28 -31.00 20.35
N MET A 63 19.81 -29.95 20.99
CA MET A 63 20.94 -29.18 20.47
C MET A 63 22.32 -29.90 20.60
N ASP A 64 22.37 -31.12 21.11
CA ASP A 64 23.63 -31.81 21.43
C ASP A 64 24.18 -32.77 20.36
N ASN A 65 23.48 -32.98 19.22
CA ASN A 65 23.85 -34.03 18.26
C ASN A 65 24.31 -33.54 16.87
N LEU A 66 24.78 -32.29 16.76
CA LEU A 66 25.27 -31.74 15.49
C LEU A 66 26.79 -31.86 15.28
N SER A 67 27.50 -32.62 16.11
CA SER A 67 28.94 -32.85 15.92
C SER A 67 29.37 -34.27 16.26
N GLN A 68 28.81 -35.28 15.57
CA GLN A 68 29.51 -36.53 15.24
C GLN A 68 28.64 -37.44 14.38
N GLY A 69 28.84 -37.40 13.06
CA GLY A 69 28.48 -38.49 12.16
C GLY A 69 29.73 -39.33 11.87
N PRO A 70 29.71 -40.67 12.02
CA PRO A 70 30.83 -41.51 11.67
C PRO A 70 30.86 -41.77 10.16
N TYR A 71 32.07 -41.92 9.62
CA TYR A 71 32.46 -42.16 8.22
C TYR A 71 32.76 -40.93 7.37
N GLY A 72 34.07 -40.65 7.26
CA GLY A 72 34.65 -39.80 6.24
C GLY A 72 34.78 -40.50 4.89
N GLY A 73 34.69 -39.72 3.82
CA GLY A 73 34.96 -40.12 2.44
C GLY A 73 34.86 -38.91 1.51
N HIS A 74 35.96 -38.58 0.83
CA HIS A 74 36.11 -37.45 -0.09
C HIS A 74 35.24 -37.58 -1.37
N GLY A 75 34.51 -36.51 -1.70
CA GLY A 75 34.45 -35.83 -3.01
C GLY A 75 33.95 -36.56 -4.27
N GLN A 76 32.81 -36.10 -4.83
CA GLN A 76 32.72 -35.49 -6.17
C GLN A 76 31.32 -34.88 -6.39
N GLY A 77 31.28 -33.58 -6.73
CA GLY A 77 30.05 -32.81 -6.91
C GLY A 77 29.47 -32.91 -8.32
N TYR A 78 28.14 -33.02 -8.39
CA TYR A 78 27.35 -32.73 -9.60
C TYR A 78 26.92 -31.26 -9.57
N PRO A 79 26.95 -30.53 -10.71
CA PRO A 79 26.61 -29.11 -10.75
C PRO A 79 25.07 -28.92 -10.75
N SER A 80 24.58 -28.09 -9.82
CA SER A 80 23.18 -27.65 -9.77
C SER A 80 23.06 -26.22 -10.29
N ASP A 81 21.98 -26.02 -11.06
CA ASP A 81 21.51 -24.78 -11.66
C ASP A 81 21.44 -23.57 -10.71
N TYR A 82 21.65 -22.41 -11.32
CA TYR A 82 21.57 -21.04 -10.82
C TYR A 82 20.55 -20.80 -9.69
N SER A 83 21.04 -20.70 -8.45
CA SER A 83 20.38 -19.97 -7.36
C SER A 83 21.33 -18.92 -6.80
N VAL A 84 21.06 -17.65 -7.08
CA VAL A 84 21.85 -16.52 -6.58
C VAL A 84 21.54 -16.33 -5.09
N ASN A 85 22.51 -16.59 -4.22
CA ASN A 85 22.44 -16.25 -2.81
C ASN A 85 22.74 -14.73 -2.66
N PRO A 86 21.82 -13.90 -2.12
CA PRO A 86 22.02 -12.46 -2.01
C PRO A 86 23.25 -12.07 -1.18
N GLU A 87 23.65 -12.91 -0.23
CA GLU A 87 24.86 -12.72 0.57
C GLU A 87 26.13 -12.97 -0.26
N GLN A 88 26.11 -13.88 -1.24
CA GLN A 88 27.25 -14.17 -2.11
C GLN A 88 27.43 -13.13 -3.22
N HIS A 89 26.35 -12.47 -3.65
CA HIS A 89 26.44 -11.33 -4.56
C HIS A 89 26.99 -10.06 -3.86
N HIS A 90 27.07 -10.09 -2.54
CA HIS A 90 27.60 -9.02 -1.69
C HIS A 90 29.13 -8.92 -1.72
N ASP A 91 29.80 -10.00 -2.16
CA ASP A 91 31.26 -10.15 -2.15
C ASP A 91 31.90 -9.89 -3.52
N ALA A 92 31.11 -9.80 -4.60
CA ALA A 92 31.61 -9.62 -5.96
C ALA A 92 32.16 -8.21 -6.29
N TYR A 93 32.11 -7.27 -5.34
CA TYR A 93 32.49 -5.86 -5.55
C TYR A 93 33.61 -5.36 -4.65
N TYR A 94 34.43 -6.27 -4.09
CA TYR A 94 35.58 -5.87 -3.28
C TYR A 94 36.90 -6.36 -3.89
N ASN A 95 37.73 -5.42 -4.36
CA ASN A 95 39.16 -5.66 -4.56
C ASN A 95 39.83 -5.63 -3.18
N GLN A 96 40.46 -6.73 -2.79
CA GLN A 96 41.23 -6.78 -1.53
C GLN A 96 42.52 -5.96 -1.62
N PRO A 97 42.85 -5.14 -0.61
CA PRO A 97 44.20 -4.62 -0.43
C PRO A 97 45.15 -5.74 -0.01
N TYR A 98 46.36 -5.73 -0.57
CA TYR A 98 47.46 -6.64 -0.28
C TYR A 98 47.96 -6.47 1.17
N GLU A 99 47.90 -7.54 1.96
CA GLU A 99 48.64 -7.67 3.23
C GLU A 99 49.56 -8.90 3.19
N PRO A 100 50.85 -8.76 3.58
CA PRO A 100 51.81 -9.85 3.53
C PRO A 100 51.67 -10.79 4.73
N SER A 101 51.62 -12.10 4.46
CA SER A 101 51.64 -13.16 5.47
C SER A 101 53.01 -13.27 6.18
N PRO A 102 53.02 -13.80 7.42
CA PRO A 102 54.07 -14.76 7.75
C PRO A 102 53.59 -16.06 8.42
N ALA A 103 54.39 -17.09 8.14
CA ALA A 103 54.31 -18.52 8.39
C ALA A 103 54.17 -19.02 9.86
N VAL A 104 53.34 -20.07 9.97
CA VAL A 104 53.47 -21.39 10.64
C VAL A 104 54.71 -21.69 11.53
N THR A 105 54.51 -22.17 12.77
CA THR A 105 54.80 -23.56 13.27
C THR A 105 54.70 -23.72 14.82
N PRO A 106 54.53 -24.96 15.36
CA PRO A 106 53.88 -25.28 16.65
C PRO A 106 54.83 -25.84 17.73
N TYR A 107 54.43 -25.85 19.01
CA TYR A 107 54.92 -26.81 20.03
C TYR A 107 54.01 -26.88 21.28
N ASN A 108 54.33 -27.81 22.17
CA ASN A 108 53.49 -28.76 22.91
C ASN A 108 53.56 -28.55 24.45
N GLU A 109 52.65 -29.22 25.18
CA GLU A 109 52.77 -29.76 26.56
C GLU A 109 52.55 -28.95 27.88
N HIS A 110 51.61 -29.51 28.67
CA HIS A 110 51.66 -29.95 30.10
C HIS A 110 51.33 -29.02 31.31
N GLN A 111 50.35 -29.55 32.08
CA GLN A 111 50.21 -29.70 33.56
C GLN A 111 49.95 -28.49 34.50
N GLY A 112 48.98 -28.70 35.41
CA GLY A 112 48.87 -27.98 36.70
C GLY A 112 47.51 -28.18 37.40
N TYR A 113 47.52 -28.90 38.52
CA TYR A 113 46.40 -29.16 39.44
C TYR A 113 45.92 -27.90 40.17
N ASP A 114 44.66 -27.90 40.65
CA ASP A 114 44.36 -27.57 42.06
C ASP A 114 42.95 -28.04 42.48
N LEU A 115 42.92 -28.74 43.62
CA LEU A 115 41.76 -29.09 44.46
C LEU A 115 41.47 -27.93 45.42
N ASP A 116 40.21 -27.69 45.80
CA ASP A 116 39.87 -27.78 47.24
C ASP A 116 38.35 -27.81 47.54
N ASP A 117 38.11 -28.45 48.69
CA ASP A 117 36.93 -28.85 49.42
C ASP A 117 35.95 -27.77 49.84
N ARG A 118 34.65 -28.15 49.92
CA ARG A 118 33.69 -27.77 50.99
C ARG A 118 32.30 -28.41 50.80
N ARG A 119 32.23 -29.74 50.93
CA ARG A 119 30.97 -30.41 51.31
C ARG A 119 31.09 -30.95 52.73
N PRO A 120 29.97 -31.05 53.46
CA PRO A 120 29.72 -32.21 54.30
C PRO A 120 28.58 -33.06 53.73
N MET A 121 28.85 -34.36 53.59
CA MET A 121 27.90 -35.49 53.45
C MET A 121 27.61 -36.01 54.89
N LEU A 122 26.47 -36.59 55.32
CA LEU A 122 25.68 -37.77 54.94
C LEU A 122 24.41 -37.79 55.85
N ALA A 123 23.21 -38.12 55.38
CA ALA A 123 22.50 -39.43 55.40
C ALA A 123 22.09 -39.99 56.79
N GLN A 124 20.77 -40.26 56.99
CA GLN A 124 20.28 -41.43 57.72
C GLN A 124 18.78 -41.72 57.46
N ASP A 125 18.48 -42.98 57.12
CA ASP A 125 17.16 -43.62 57.00
C ASP A 125 16.51 -43.90 58.38
N ASP A 126 15.17 -43.89 58.47
CA ASP A 126 14.39 -45.06 58.97
C ASP A 126 12.85 -44.92 58.73
N PRO A 127 12.10 -46.04 58.59
CA PRO A 127 10.68 -46.15 58.25
C PRO A 127 9.78 -46.49 59.48
N TYR A 128 8.48 -46.78 59.25
CA TYR A 128 7.34 -47.03 60.19
C TYR A 128 6.49 -45.79 60.52
N ALA A 129 5.17 -45.84 60.75
CA ALA A 129 4.05 -46.70 60.38
C ALA A 129 2.75 -45.99 60.88
N GLN A 130 1.65 -46.19 60.14
CA GLN A 130 0.22 -46.24 60.55
C GLN A 130 -0.41 -45.22 61.53
N GLY A 131 -1.61 -44.73 61.15
CA GLY A 131 -2.66 -44.35 62.11
C GLY A 131 -3.69 -43.32 61.64
N LEU A 132 -4.78 -43.77 60.99
CA LEU A 132 -6.13 -43.15 61.09
C LEU A 132 -6.71 -43.49 62.49
N PRO A 133 -7.76 -42.84 63.08
CA PRO A 133 -8.96 -42.34 62.39
C PRO A 133 -9.75 -41.15 63.04
N GLN A 134 -10.91 -40.85 62.41
CA GLN A 134 -12.21 -40.40 62.97
C GLN A 134 -12.53 -38.90 63.19
N GLN A 135 -13.58 -38.47 62.49
CA GLN A 135 -14.44 -37.32 62.82
C GLN A 135 -15.30 -37.59 64.08
N PRO A 136 -15.94 -36.54 64.66
CA PRO A 136 -17.38 -36.40 64.42
C PRO A 136 -17.94 -34.96 64.31
N TYR A 137 -19.12 -34.92 63.68
CA TYR A 137 -20.12 -33.87 63.49
C TYR A 137 -20.70 -33.19 64.76
N ALA A 138 -21.12 -31.93 64.64
CA ALA A 138 -22.36 -31.29 65.18
C ALA A 138 -22.35 -29.78 64.82
N ASP A 139 -23.20 -29.25 63.94
CA ASP A 139 -24.60 -28.76 64.09
C ASP A 139 -24.83 -27.66 65.15
N ASP A 140 -25.08 -26.41 64.72
CA ASP A 140 -26.33 -25.68 65.04
C ASP A 140 -26.52 -24.41 64.15
N PRO A 141 -27.76 -24.06 63.72
CA PRO A 141 -28.08 -23.09 62.67
C PRO A 141 -28.73 -21.79 63.20
N ARG A 142 -28.66 -20.70 62.41
CA ARG A 142 -29.65 -19.60 62.48
C ARG A 142 -30.01 -19.04 61.11
N HIS A 143 -31.29 -19.21 60.79
CA HIS A 143 -32.18 -18.47 59.88
C HIS A 143 -31.74 -17.03 59.56
N GLN A 144 -32.02 -16.43 58.40
CA GLN A 144 -33.37 -16.20 57.85
C GLN A 144 -33.29 -15.61 56.42
N GLN A 145 -34.12 -16.18 55.53
CA GLN A 145 -34.84 -15.57 54.38
C GLN A 145 -34.19 -14.45 53.54
N GLN A 146 -34.02 -14.71 52.23
CA GLN A 146 -34.68 -13.92 51.18
C GLN A 146 -34.57 -14.55 49.76
N GLN A 147 -35.75 -14.79 49.19
CA GLN A 147 -36.17 -14.69 47.77
C GLN A 147 -35.29 -15.33 46.67
N GLN A 148 -35.82 -16.42 46.09
CA GLN A 148 -35.44 -16.91 44.76
C GLN A 148 -35.86 -15.94 43.65
N PRO A 149 -34.97 -15.75 42.65
CA PRO A 149 -35.39 -15.77 41.25
C PRO A 149 -34.62 -16.83 40.44
N GLN A 150 -35.40 -17.67 39.74
CA GLN A 150 -35.13 -18.46 38.52
C GLN A 150 -33.67 -18.83 38.16
N GLN A 151 -33.38 -20.13 38.22
CA GLN A 151 -32.21 -20.76 37.61
C GLN A 151 -32.24 -20.65 36.08
N PRO A 152 -31.17 -20.15 35.42
CA PRO A 152 -30.90 -20.47 34.03
C PRO A 152 -30.55 -21.95 33.90
N ALA A 153 -31.08 -22.58 32.85
CA ALA A 153 -30.86 -23.98 32.50
C ALA A 153 -29.38 -24.39 32.63
N GLY A 154 -29.15 -25.54 33.25
CA GLY A 154 -27.83 -26.10 33.51
C GLY A 154 -26.95 -26.13 32.26
N GLY A 155 -25.84 -25.40 32.31
CA GLY A 155 -24.76 -25.54 31.35
C GLY A 155 -24.20 -26.98 31.41
N LEU A 156 -24.09 -27.60 30.23
CA LEU A 156 -23.37 -28.85 30.05
C LEU A 156 -21.98 -28.74 30.70
N LYS A 157 -21.66 -29.63 31.65
CA LYS A 157 -20.31 -29.78 32.20
C LYS A 157 -19.38 -30.30 31.09
N ARG A 158 -18.65 -29.38 30.45
CA ARG A 158 -17.65 -29.60 29.40
C ARG A 158 -16.42 -30.30 29.98
N TRP A 159 -16.07 -31.46 29.46
CA TRP A 159 -14.76 -32.07 29.71
C TRP A 159 -13.78 -31.46 28.71
N LYS A 160 -12.85 -30.62 29.19
CA LYS A 160 -11.79 -30.02 28.36
C LYS A 160 -10.63 -31.00 28.26
N THR A 161 -10.32 -31.46 27.06
CA THR A 161 -9.23 -32.39 26.82
C THR A 161 -7.91 -31.61 26.72
N VAL A 162 -7.14 -31.57 27.81
CA VAL A 162 -5.81 -30.91 27.86
C VAL A 162 -4.82 -31.74 27.04
N LYS A 163 -4.40 -31.24 25.87
CA LYS A 163 -3.36 -31.92 25.06
C LYS A 163 -2.01 -31.26 25.35
N GLN A 164 -0.98 -32.09 25.59
CA GLN A 164 0.40 -31.59 25.69
C GLN A 164 0.92 -31.29 24.28
N VAL A 165 1.43 -30.08 24.06
CA VAL A 165 2.03 -29.67 22.79
C VAL A 165 3.49 -29.26 23.04
N LEU A 166 4.39 -29.82 22.23
CA LEU A 166 5.82 -29.52 22.26
C LEU A 166 6.07 -28.18 21.57
N LEU A 167 7.02 -27.40 22.09
CA LEU A 167 7.46 -26.17 21.41
C LEU A 167 8.25 -26.53 20.16
N TYR A 168 7.98 -25.82 19.06
CA TYR A 168 8.72 -25.97 17.81
C TYR A 168 9.81 -24.88 17.76
N ARG A 169 11.08 -25.28 17.85
CA ARG A 169 12.24 -24.35 17.92
C ARG A 169 12.09 -23.27 19.02
N GLY A 170 11.54 -23.66 20.17
CA GLY A 170 11.28 -22.74 21.30
C GLY A 170 9.99 -21.91 21.19
N ASN A 171 9.28 -21.99 20.06
CA ASN A 171 8.08 -21.21 19.79
C ASN A 171 6.80 -22.06 19.90
N LEU A 172 5.68 -21.44 20.32
CA LEU A 172 4.39 -22.12 20.41
C LEU A 172 3.76 -22.22 19.01
N VAL A 173 3.76 -23.44 18.47
CA VAL A 173 3.18 -23.78 17.19
C VAL A 173 2.17 -24.91 17.40
N LEU A 174 0.93 -24.71 16.94
CA LEU A 174 -0.16 -25.66 17.06
C LEU A 174 -0.65 -26.05 15.67
N ASP A 175 -0.76 -27.35 15.39
CA ASP A 175 -1.48 -27.82 14.20
C ASP A 175 -2.90 -28.22 14.59
N CYS A 176 -3.86 -27.49 14.03
CA CYS A 176 -5.27 -27.58 14.40
C CYS A 176 -6.06 -28.13 13.21
N PRO A 177 -6.80 -29.25 13.38
CA PRO A 177 -7.63 -29.77 12.29
C PRO A 177 -8.68 -28.73 11.89
N ILE A 178 -9.00 -28.63 10.60
CA ILE A 178 -10.11 -27.77 10.16
C ILE A 178 -11.47 -28.40 10.50
N PRO A 179 -12.57 -27.62 10.56
CA PRO A 179 -13.90 -28.16 10.87
C PRO A 179 -14.29 -29.32 9.92
N PRO A 180 -14.74 -30.48 10.42
CA PRO A 180 -15.11 -31.63 9.59
C PRO A 180 -16.17 -31.32 8.52
N ARG A 181 -17.10 -30.38 8.80
CA ARG A 181 -18.07 -29.89 7.81
C ARG A 181 -17.42 -29.18 6.62
N LEU A 182 -16.36 -28.43 6.84
CA LEU A 182 -15.60 -27.80 5.77
C LEU A 182 -14.76 -28.85 5.04
N LEU A 183 -14.09 -29.74 5.78
CA LEU A 183 -13.25 -30.80 5.24
C LEU A 183 -14.02 -31.72 4.29
N SER A 184 -15.24 -32.13 4.66
CA SER A 184 -16.09 -33.02 3.84
C SER A 184 -16.55 -32.40 2.50
N GLN A 185 -16.49 -31.07 2.36
CA GLN A 185 -16.86 -30.38 1.11
C GLN A 185 -15.68 -30.21 0.15
N LEU A 186 -14.46 -30.43 0.62
CA LEU A 186 -13.22 -30.14 -0.09
C LEU A 186 -12.46 -31.43 -0.45
N PRO A 187 -11.77 -31.48 -1.60
CA PRO A 187 -10.90 -32.61 -1.93
C PRO A 187 -9.67 -32.60 -1.02
N HIS A 188 -9.44 -33.66 -0.26
CA HIS A 188 -8.30 -33.77 0.67
C HIS A 188 -7.64 -35.15 0.64
N GLY A 189 -6.35 -35.20 0.98
CA GLY A 189 -5.64 -36.44 1.30
C GLY A 189 -5.81 -36.84 2.77
N GLU A 190 -5.09 -37.87 3.24
CA GLU A 190 -5.18 -38.37 4.62
C GLU A 190 -4.66 -37.36 5.66
N ARG A 191 -3.53 -36.68 5.39
CA ARG A 191 -2.99 -35.58 6.22
C ARG A 191 -2.10 -34.67 5.39
N ASP A 192 -2.63 -33.50 5.03
CA ASP A 192 -1.97 -32.54 4.13
C ASP A 192 -2.30 -31.07 4.51
N GLU A 193 -1.72 -30.08 3.81
CA GLU A 193 -1.90 -28.63 4.01
C GLU A 193 -3.37 -28.16 3.95
N PHE A 194 -4.25 -28.98 3.37
CA PHE A 194 -5.70 -28.80 3.26
C PHE A 194 -6.49 -29.26 4.51
N THR A 195 -5.86 -30.06 5.39
CA THR A 195 -6.52 -30.72 6.53
C THR A 195 -6.26 -30.03 7.87
N HIS A 196 -5.11 -29.40 8.04
CA HIS A 196 -4.70 -28.75 9.29
C HIS A 196 -4.30 -27.29 9.04
N MET A 197 -4.86 -26.40 9.85
CA MET A 197 -4.42 -25.01 9.98
C MET A 197 -3.30 -24.94 11.02
N ARG A 198 -2.18 -24.30 10.68
CA ARG A 198 -1.06 -24.12 11.60
C ARG A 198 -1.18 -22.75 12.27
N TYR A 199 -1.22 -22.74 13.59
CA TYR A 199 -1.22 -21.54 14.41
C TYR A 199 0.16 -21.33 15.03
N THR A 200 0.65 -20.09 14.99
CA THR A 200 1.88 -19.66 15.66
C THR A 200 1.59 -18.43 16.51
N ALA A 201 1.99 -18.46 17.78
CA ALA A 201 1.95 -17.30 18.67
C ALA A 201 3.29 -16.56 18.60
N ALA A 202 3.34 -15.41 17.92
CA ALA A 202 4.56 -14.62 17.81
C ALA A 202 4.74 -13.75 19.06
N THR A 203 5.87 -13.90 19.75
CA THR A 203 6.19 -13.18 21.00
C THR A 203 7.34 -12.19 20.84
N CYS A 204 7.56 -11.73 19.61
CA CYS A 204 8.68 -10.88 19.23
C CYS A 204 8.21 -9.66 18.40
N ASP A 205 9.10 -8.69 18.23
CA ASP A 205 8.90 -7.61 17.27
C ASP A 205 9.05 -8.15 15.83
N PRO A 206 8.36 -7.59 14.81
CA PRO A 206 8.49 -8.02 13.42
C PRO A 206 9.93 -8.15 12.90
N ASN A 207 10.86 -7.30 13.36
CA ASN A 207 12.26 -7.33 12.92
C ASN A 207 12.96 -8.63 13.35
N ASP A 208 12.61 -9.11 14.55
CA ASP A 208 13.27 -10.22 15.23
C ASP A 208 12.61 -11.56 14.90
N PHE A 209 11.53 -11.58 14.10
CA PHE A 209 10.79 -12.80 13.79
C PHE A 209 11.67 -13.92 13.20
N TYR A 210 12.50 -13.58 12.23
CA TYR A 210 13.43 -14.54 11.64
C TYR A 210 14.54 -14.94 12.62
N ASP A 211 15.09 -13.96 13.35
CA ASP A 211 16.23 -14.15 14.25
C ASP A 211 15.85 -14.93 15.54
N GLU A 212 14.59 -14.83 16.00
CA GLU A 212 14.00 -15.66 17.06
C GLU A 212 13.49 -17.03 16.56
N ASN A 213 13.99 -17.50 15.40
CA ASN A 213 13.73 -18.82 14.83
C ASN A 213 12.26 -19.12 14.49
N PHE A 214 11.41 -18.11 14.31
CA PHE A 214 10.09 -18.33 13.73
C PHE A 214 10.20 -18.68 12.25
N THR A 215 9.29 -19.52 11.76
CA THR A 215 9.32 -20.01 10.38
C THR A 215 7.93 -20.25 9.83
N LEU A 216 7.80 -20.17 8.51
CA LEU A 216 6.54 -20.29 7.79
C LEU A 216 6.48 -21.62 7.03
N ARG A 217 5.27 -22.15 6.87
CA ARG A 217 4.96 -23.47 6.31
C ARG A 217 5.61 -23.71 4.95
N GLN A 218 5.72 -22.67 4.11
CA GLN A 218 6.32 -22.77 2.77
C GLN A 218 7.76 -23.25 2.78
N LYS A 219 8.52 -22.97 3.85
CA LYS A 219 9.91 -23.44 4.04
C LYS A 219 10.00 -24.84 4.67
N LEU A 220 8.90 -25.35 5.22
CA LEU A 220 8.89 -26.62 5.95
C LEU A 220 8.61 -27.83 5.06
N PHE A 221 8.04 -27.64 3.87
CA PHE A 221 7.82 -28.73 2.92
C PHE A 221 9.13 -29.46 2.59
N SER A 222 9.03 -30.77 2.33
CA SER A 222 10.15 -31.64 1.94
C SER A 222 10.98 -31.03 0.80
N LYS A 223 10.29 -30.40 -0.16
CA LYS A 223 10.85 -29.46 -1.13
C LYS A 223 10.34 -28.05 -0.78
N PRO A 224 11.18 -27.16 -0.23
CA PRO A 224 10.77 -25.79 0.09
C PRO A 224 10.17 -25.09 -1.13
N ARG A 225 9.01 -24.45 -0.96
CA ARG A 225 8.36 -23.70 -2.03
C ARG A 225 8.99 -22.32 -2.16
N HIS A 226 9.43 -21.97 -3.36
CA HIS A 226 9.88 -20.61 -3.68
C HIS A 226 8.68 -19.69 -3.90
N THR A 227 8.65 -18.55 -3.20
CA THR A 227 7.60 -17.54 -3.35
C THR A 227 7.96 -16.57 -4.47
N GLU A 228 7.27 -16.66 -5.60
CA GLU A 228 7.42 -15.68 -6.69
C GLU A 228 6.68 -14.39 -6.37
N LEU A 229 5.44 -14.52 -5.87
CA LEU A 229 4.55 -13.41 -5.61
C LEU A 229 4.04 -13.48 -4.16
N PHE A 230 4.28 -12.42 -3.40
CA PHE A 230 3.78 -12.27 -2.04
C PHE A 230 2.78 -11.12 -2.00
N VAL A 231 1.51 -11.41 -1.78
CA VAL A 231 0.43 -10.42 -1.81
C VAL A 231 -0.02 -10.13 -0.39
N VAL A 232 0.04 -8.89 0.08
CA VAL A 232 -0.54 -8.49 1.37
C VAL A 232 -1.85 -7.75 1.18
N ILE A 233 -2.83 -8.10 2.00
CA ILE A 233 -4.07 -7.35 2.20
C ILE A 233 -4.01 -6.78 3.62
N THR A 234 -3.85 -5.47 3.74
CA THR A 234 -3.92 -4.78 5.04
C THR A 234 -5.36 -4.46 5.40
N MET A 235 -5.75 -4.78 6.63
CA MET A 235 -7.11 -4.64 7.13
C MET A 235 -7.10 -4.08 8.57
N TYR A 236 -8.03 -3.18 8.87
CA TYR A 236 -8.29 -2.66 10.21
C TYR A 236 -9.65 -3.15 10.72
N ASN A 237 -10.75 -2.55 10.25
CA ASN A 237 -12.11 -2.84 10.70
C ASN A 237 -13.12 -2.95 9.54
N GLU A 238 -12.63 -3.16 8.31
CA GLU A 238 -13.43 -3.31 7.11
C GLU A 238 -14.43 -4.47 7.26
N ASP A 239 -15.63 -4.27 6.70
CA ASP A 239 -16.68 -5.28 6.71
C ASP A 239 -16.40 -6.47 5.79
N ASP A 240 -17.24 -7.50 5.90
CA ASP A 240 -17.13 -8.74 5.15
C ASP A 240 -17.27 -8.51 3.64
N ILE A 241 -18.02 -7.50 3.22
CA ILE A 241 -18.24 -7.18 1.81
C ILE A 241 -16.96 -6.57 1.21
N LEU A 242 -16.37 -5.57 1.87
CA LEU A 242 -15.12 -4.93 1.45
C LEU A 242 -13.98 -5.94 1.38
N PHE A 243 -13.82 -6.77 2.41
CA PHE A 243 -12.83 -7.85 2.40
C PHE A 243 -13.10 -8.87 1.28
N ALA A 244 -14.35 -9.35 1.14
CA ALA A 244 -14.71 -10.29 0.10
C ALA A 244 -14.49 -9.73 -1.30
N ARG A 245 -14.75 -8.44 -1.55
CA ARG A 245 -14.48 -7.78 -2.84
C ARG A 245 -13.01 -7.87 -3.22
N THR A 246 -12.12 -7.50 -2.31
CA THR A 246 -10.66 -7.61 -2.51
C THR A 246 -10.25 -9.05 -2.75
N MET A 247 -10.69 -9.97 -1.88
CA MET A 247 -10.31 -11.37 -1.94
C MET A 247 -10.82 -12.06 -3.22
N ILE A 248 -12.04 -11.77 -3.68
CA ILE A 248 -12.56 -12.25 -4.97
C ILE A 248 -11.65 -11.81 -6.13
N GLY A 249 -11.15 -10.57 -6.11
CA GLY A 249 -10.21 -10.08 -7.10
C GLY A 249 -8.90 -10.85 -7.08
N VAL A 250 -8.34 -11.08 -5.89
CA VAL A 250 -7.09 -11.86 -5.70
C VAL A 250 -7.26 -13.29 -6.20
N LEU A 251 -8.34 -13.97 -5.79
CA LEU A 251 -8.65 -15.35 -6.22
C LEU A 251 -8.74 -15.46 -7.74
N LYS A 252 -9.43 -14.51 -8.40
CA LYS A 252 -9.53 -14.47 -9.88
C LYS A 252 -8.18 -14.33 -10.57
N ASN A 253 -7.26 -13.55 -10.00
CA ASN A 253 -5.91 -13.42 -10.54
C ASN A 253 -5.11 -14.72 -10.41
N ILE A 254 -5.24 -15.41 -9.29
CA ILE A 254 -4.59 -16.72 -9.08
C ILE A 254 -5.17 -17.75 -10.04
N GLU A 255 -6.50 -17.81 -10.20
CA GLU A 255 -7.17 -18.65 -11.20
C GLU A 255 -6.65 -18.34 -12.61
N TYR A 256 -6.53 -17.05 -12.98
CA TYR A 256 -6.00 -16.63 -14.27
C TYR A 256 -4.55 -17.10 -14.49
N MET A 257 -3.68 -16.96 -13.49
CA MET A 257 -2.29 -17.44 -13.57
C MET A 257 -2.22 -18.98 -13.63
N CYS A 258 -3.10 -19.69 -12.91
CA CYS A 258 -3.17 -21.15 -12.96
C CYS A 258 -3.65 -21.68 -14.32
N ALA A 259 -4.52 -20.94 -15.00
CA ALA A 259 -5.06 -21.30 -16.31
C ALA A 259 -4.09 -21.05 -17.49
N ARG A 260 -2.93 -20.42 -17.25
CA ARG A 260 -1.96 -20.14 -18.31
C ARG A 260 -1.26 -21.43 -18.77
N LYS A 261 -1.39 -21.76 -20.06
CA LYS A 261 -0.72 -22.92 -20.67
C LYS A 261 0.66 -22.58 -21.24
N GLU A 262 0.85 -21.33 -21.66
CA GLU A 262 2.08 -20.83 -22.29
C GLU A 262 2.73 -19.78 -21.38
N SER A 263 3.43 -20.24 -20.34
CA SER A 263 4.27 -19.41 -19.49
C SER A 263 5.39 -20.23 -18.86
N LYS A 264 6.60 -19.66 -18.79
CA LYS A 264 7.72 -20.28 -18.07
C LYS A 264 7.48 -20.31 -16.56
N THR A 265 6.77 -19.30 -16.04
CA THR A 265 6.56 -19.11 -14.60
C THR A 265 5.22 -19.67 -14.14
N TRP A 266 4.16 -19.47 -14.94
CA TRP A 266 2.77 -19.76 -14.56
C TRP A 266 2.23 -21.02 -15.24
N GLY A 267 1.34 -21.73 -14.54
CA GLY A 267 0.75 -23.00 -14.96
C GLY A 267 -0.16 -23.55 -13.87
N PRO A 268 -0.66 -24.79 -13.97
CA PRO A 268 -1.61 -25.36 -12.99
C PRO A 268 -1.14 -25.29 -11.52
N ASP A 269 0.17 -25.30 -11.29
CA ASP A 269 0.81 -25.19 -9.98
C ASP A 269 1.20 -23.74 -9.59
N ALA A 270 0.76 -22.71 -10.31
CA ALA A 270 1.08 -21.31 -10.05
C ALA A 270 0.75 -20.89 -8.61
N TRP A 271 -0.34 -21.40 -8.05
CA TRP A 271 -0.75 -21.13 -6.67
C TRP A 271 0.30 -21.54 -5.62
N LYS A 272 1.18 -22.51 -5.91
CA LYS A 272 2.28 -22.91 -5.02
C LYS A 272 3.38 -21.85 -4.94
N LYS A 273 3.48 -20.96 -5.94
CA LYS A 273 4.44 -19.86 -6.00
C LYS A 273 3.87 -18.53 -5.46
N ILE A 274 2.58 -18.52 -5.08
CA ILE A 274 1.87 -17.32 -4.64
C ILE A 274 1.46 -17.52 -3.18
N VAL A 275 1.81 -16.55 -2.33
CA VAL A 275 1.36 -16.51 -0.93
C VAL A 275 0.50 -15.26 -0.74
N VAL A 276 -0.69 -15.42 -0.20
CA VAL A 276 -1.61 -14.32 0.13
C VAL A 276 -1.59 -14.12 1.64
N CYS A 277 -1.08 -12.98 2.09
CA CYS A 277 -1.04 -12.57 3.48
C CYS A 277 -2.18 -11.59 3.78
N VAL A 278 -2.95 -11.85 4.82
CA VAL A 278 -3.94 -10.90 5.35
C VAL A 278 -3.42 -10.43 6.71
N VAL A 279 -3.16 -9.14 6.89
CA VAL A 279 -2.71 -8.58 8.16
C VAL A 279 -3.81 -7.72 8.75
N SER A 280 -4.43 -8.20 9.83
CA SER A 280 -5.48 -7.48 10.58
C SER A 280 -4.90 -6.74 11.76
N ASP A 281 -5.20 -5.44 11.85
CA ASP A 281 -4.62 -4.53 12.82
C ASP A 281 -5.44 -4.40 14.10
N GLY A 282 -5.11 -5.24 15.08
CA GLY A 282 -5.72 -5.25 16.41
C GLY A 282 -6.85 -6.29 16.55
N ARG A 283 -6.69 -7.18 17.52
CA ARG A 283 -7.65 -8.27 17.80
C ARG A 283 -9.02 -7.77 18.25
N SER A 284 -9.09 -6.66 18.98
CA SER A 284 -10.35 -6.05 19.42
C SER A 284 -11.06 -5.24 18.33
N LYS A 285 -10.37 -4.92 17.24
CA LYS A 285 -10.85 -3.99 16.20
C LYS A 285 -11.37 -4.68 14.95
N ILE A 286 -10.95 -5.93 14.72
CA ILE A 286 -11.41 -6.73 13.58
C ILE A 286 -12.94 -6.86 13.59
N ASN A 287 -13.55 -6.64 12.42
CA ASN A 287 -14.99 -6.80 12.25
C ASN A 287 -15.40 -8.26 12.49
N PRO A 288 -16.38 -8.55 13.37
CA PRO A 288 -16.83 -9.90 13.66
C PRO A 288 -17.30 -10.69 12.42
N ARG A 289 -17.95 -10.02 11.46
CA ARG A 289 -18.40 -10.65 10.20
C ARG A 289 -17.20 -11.04 9.34
N THR A 290 -16.19 -10.19 9.24
CA THR A 290 -14.96 -10.50 8.50
C THR A 290 -14.17 -11.63 9.17
N LYS A 291 -14.10 -11.64 10.50
CA LYS A 291 -13.50 -12.73 11.30
C LYS A 291 -14.22 -14.06 11.03
N ALA A 292 -15.54 -14.06 11.02
CA ALA A 292 -16.34 -15.24 10.74
C ALA A 292 -16.19 -15.70 9.27
N LEU A 293 -15.97 -14.78 8.32
CA LEU A 293 -15.70 -15.11 6.92
C LEU A 293 -14.33 -15.78 6.75
N LEU A 294 -13.30 -15.29 7.45
CA LEU A 294 -11.98 -15.92 7.54
C LEU A 294 -12.07 -17.33 8.16
N ALA A 295 -12.92 -17.52 9.17
CA ALA A 295 -13.22 -18.85 9.72
C ALA A 295 -13.88 -19.76 8.68
N GLY A 296 -14.84 -19.22 7.92
CA GLY A 296 -15.50 -19.88 6.80
C GLY A 296 -14.55 -20.40 5.72
N MET A 297 -13.44 -19.70 5.49
CA MET A 297 -12.37 -20.09 4.56
C MET A 297 -11.36 -21.09 5.15
N GLY A 298 -11.46 -21.40 6.44
CA GLY A 298 -10.54 -22.30 7.17
C GLY A 298 -9.25 -21.63 7.65
N VAL A 299 -9.09 -20.32 7.45
CA VAL A 299 -7.85 -19.57 7.77
C VAL A 299 -7.86 -18.96 9.18
N TYR A 300 -8.93 -19.16 9.94
CA TYR A 300 -9.06 -18.71 11.32
C TYR A 300 -9.88 -19.71 12.14
N GLN A 301 -9.50 -19.92 13.41
CA GLN A 301 -10.28 -20.67 14.38
C GLN A 301 -10.24 -19.96 15.74
N GLU A 302 -11.41 -19.83 16.37
CA GLU A 302 -11.56 -19.19 17.66
C GLU A 302 -11.09 -20.10 18.81
N GLY A 303 -10.61 -19.50 19.90
CA GLY A 303 -10.19 -20.21 21.12
C GLY A 303 -8.75 -20.71 21.16
N ILE A 304 -8.02 -20.59 20.04
CA ILE A 304 -6.62 -21.05 19.92
C ILE A 304 -5.62 -19.97 20.35
N ALA A 305 -5.97 -18.70 20.11
CA ALA A 305 -5.15 -17.55 20.44
C ALA A 305 -4.79 -17.51 21.94
N LYS A 306 -3.52 -17.21 22.26
CA LYS A 306 -2.99 -17.13 23.64
C LYS A 306 -2.41 -15.75 23.91
N GLN A 307 -2.64 -15.18 25.08
CA GLN A 307 -2.15 -13.83 25.39
C GLN A 307 -0.65 -13.79 25.67
N GLN A 308 -0.14 -14.81 26.37
CA GLN A 308 1.25 -14.93 26.78
C GLN A 308 1.75 -16.34 26.55
N VAL A 309 3.02 -16.46 26.15
CA VAL A 309 3.76 -17.71 26.06
C VAL A 309 5.05 -17.54 26.84
N ASN A 310 5.26 -18.36 27.89
CA ASN A 310 6.46 -18.31 28.74
C ASN A 310 6.72 -16.93 29.35
N GLY A 311 5.67 -16.25 29.81
CA GLY A 311 5.76 -14.90 30.35
C GLY A 311 6.03 -13.79 29.33
N LYS A 312 6.24 -14.10 28.04
CA LYS A 312 6.32 -13.11 26.96
C LYS A 312 4.93 -12.82 26.40
N ASP A 313 4.62 -11.54 26.18
CA ASP A 313 3.38 -11.10 25.52
C ASP A 313 3.39 -11.50 24.04
N VAL A 314 2.26 -12.03 23.57
CA VAL A 314 2.06 -12.30 22.15
C VAL A 314 1.78 -10.98 21.44
N THR A 315 2.59 -10.67 20.42
CA THR A 315 2.48 -9.46 19.61
C THR A 315 1.55 -9.69 18.42
N ALA A 316 1.54 -10.89 17.84
CA ALA A 316 0.65 -11.29 16.77
C ALA A 316 0.33 -12.80 16.77
N HIS A 317 -0.86 -13.11 16.26
CA HIS A 317 -1.37 -14.46 16.05
C HIS A 317 -1.32 -14.80 14.57
N ILE A 318 -0.56 -15.83 14.20
CA ILE A 318 -0.32 -16.20 12.80
C ILE A 318 -1.03 -17.52 12.51
N TYR A 319 -1.83 -17.55 11.46
CA TYR A 319 -2.59 -18.70 11.00
C TYR A 319 -2.21 -19.01 9.55
N GLU A 320 -1.76 -20.23 9.28
CA GLU A 320 -1.34 -20.69 7.95
C GLU A 320 -2.26 -21.81 7.48
N TYR A 321 -2.88 -21.64 6.31
CA TYR A 321 -3.77 -22.64 5.73
C TYR A 321 -3.82 -22.51 4.20
N THR A 322 -3.95 -23.63 3.49
CA THR A 322 -4.16 -23.62 2.03
C THR A 322 -5.64 -23.82 1.75
N THR A 323 -6.34 -22.74 1.42
CA THR A 323 -7.80 -22.76 1.23
C THR A 323 -8.17 -23.14 -0.20
N GLN A 324 -9.28 -23.87 -0.33
CA GLN A 324 -9.93 -24.20 -1.60
C GLN A 324 -11.35 -23.63 -1.65
N VAL A 325 -11.62 -22.62 -0.82
CA VAL A 325 -12.89 -21.92 -0.72
C VAL A 325 -12.78 -20.57 -1.42
N GLY A 326 -13.61 -20.37 -2.42
CA GLY A 326 -13.81 -19.07 -3.04
C GLY A 326 -14.97 -18.29 -2.42
N LEU A 327 -15.16 -17.08 -2.92
CA LEU A 327 -16.13 -16.12 -2.42
C LEU A 327 -17.00 -15.60 -3.57
N GLN A 328 -18.25 -15.27 -3.27
CA GLN A 328 -19.14 -14.55 -4.18
C GLN A 328 -20.03 -13.60 -3.40
N ILE A 329 -20.31 -12.43 -3.96
CA ILE A 329 -21.25 -11.47 -3.39
C ILE A 329 -22.53 -11.52 -4.22
N LYS A 330 -23.65 -11.83 -3.58
CA LYS A 330 -24.98 -11.84 -4.19
C LYS A 330 -25.94 -11.07 -3.30
N ASN A 331 -26.58 -10.02 -3.84
CA ASN A 331 -27.48 -9.12 -3.11
C ASN A 331 -26.85 -8.58 -1.81
N ASP A 332 -25.60 -8.11 -1.88
CA ASP A 332 -24.82 -7.60 -0.74
C ASP A 332 -24.59 -8.62 0.40
N VAL A 333 -24.76 -9.91 0.12
CA VAL A 333 -24.42 -11.00 1.04
C VAL A 333 -23.27 -11.82 0.47
N VAL A 334 -22.26 -12.08 1.30
CA VAL A 334 -21.12 -12.93 0.95
C VAL A 334 -21.51 -14.40 1.08
N GLN A 335 -21.21 -15.19 0.05
CA GLN A 335 -21.42 -16.64 -0.01
C GLN A 335 -20.09 -17.35 -0.25
N LEU A 336 -19.86 -18.46 0.46
CA LEU A 336 -18.70 -19.33 0.29
C LEU A 336 -18.94 -20.30 -0.86
N ILE A 337 -17.95 -20.49 -1.72
CA ILE A 337 -17.99 -21.44 -2.84
C ILE A 337 -16.88 -22.49 -2.66
N PRO A 338 -17.20 -23.74 -2.31
CA PRO A 338 -16.18 -24.79 -2.16
C PRO A 338 -15.62 -25.23 -3.52
N LYS A 339 -14.54 -26.02 -3.49
CA LYS A 339 -13.89 -26.64 -4.66
C LYS A 339 -13.34 -25.64 -5.68
N LYS A 340 -12.74 -24.56 -5.20
CA LYS A 340 -12.05 -23.55 -6.00
C LYS A 340 -10.55 -23.81 -6.06
N GLN A 341 -9.85 -23.03 -6.90
CA GLN A 341 -8.40 -23.08 -7.02
C GLN A 341 -7.75 -22.91 -5.65
N SER A 342 -6.79 -23.79 -5.33
CA SER A 342 -6.06 -23.73 -4.05
C SER A 342 -5.30 -22.41 -3.93
N VAL A 343 -5.28 -21.84 -2.71
CA VAL A 343 -4.53 -20.61 -2.40
C VAL A 343 -3.85 -20.74 -1.05
N GLN A 344 -2.54 -20.46 -1.01
CA GLN A 344 -1.76 -20.44 0.22
C GLN A 344 -2.04 -19.14 0.98
N MET A 345 -2.69 -19.24 2.14
CA MET A 345 -3.08 -18.12 2.98
C MET A 345 -2.21 -18.03 4.23
N LEU A 346 -1.83 -16.79 4.57
CA LEU A 346 -1.16 -16.41 5.80
C LEU A 346 -1.97 -15.30 6.48
N PHE A 347 -2.73 -15.63 7.51
CA PHE A 347 -3.50 -14.64 8.27
C PHE A 347 -2.74 -14.24 9.54
N CYS A 348 -2.42 -12.96 9.67
CA CYS A 348 -1.75 -12.37 10.81
C CYS A 348 -2.70 -11.41 11.54
N LEU A 349 -3.14 -11.79 12.73
CA LEU A 349 -3.98 -10.96 13.60
C LEU A 349 -3.11 -10.34 14.70
N LYS A 350 -2.85 -9.04 14.60
CA LYS A 350 -2.04 -8.33 15.60
C LYS A 350 -2.82 -8.20 16.91
N GLU A 351 -2.13 -8.34 18.04
CA GLU A 351 -2.78 -8.25 19.35
C GLU A 351 -3.22 -6.80 19.63
N LYS A 352 -2.36 -5.83 19.32
CA LYS A 352 -2.61 -4.39 19.48
C LYS A 352 -2.81 -3.69 18.14
N ASN A 353 -3.58 -2.61 18.14
CA ASN A 353 -3.69 -1.70 17.01
C ASN A 353 -2.40 -0.85 16.91
N GLN A 354 -1.64 -1.04 15.85
CA GLN A 354 -0.35 -0.37 15.61
C GLN A 354 -0.30 0.35 14.25
N LYS A 355 -1.46 0.55 13.61
CA LYS A 355 -1.64 1.18 12.29
C LYS A 355 -1.07 0.34 11.12
N LYS A 356 -1.38 0.81 9.91
CA LYS A 356 -1.01 0.19 8.61
C LYS A 356 0.49 -0.02 8.43
N ILE A 357 1.32 0.96 8.81
CA ILE A 357 2.78 0.89 8.63
C ILE A 357 3.39 -0.29 9.38
N ASN A 358 2.94 -0.55 10.61
CA ASN A 358 3.35 -1.71 11.36
C ASN A 358 2.88 -3.02 10.71
N SER A 359 1.70 -3.04 10.09
CA SER A 359 1.25 -4.20 9.30
C SER A 359 2.17 -4.49 8.11
N HIS A 360 2.72 -3.44 7.47
CA HIS A 360 3.75 -3.60 6.44
C HIS A 360 5.10 -4.09 7.01
N ARG A 361 5.44 -3.80 8.28
CA ARG A 361 6.65 -4.37 8.92
C ARG A 361 6.54 -5.88 9.09
N TRP A 362 5.40 -6.37 9.58
CA TRP A 362 5.10 -7.81 9.61
C TRP A 362 5.24 -8.43 8.21
N PHE A 363 4.73 -7.76 7.19
CA PHE A 363 4.82 -8.25 5.83
C PHE A 363 6.26 -8.28 5.27
N PHE A 364 7.00 -7.15 5.31
CA PHE A 364 8.31 -7.05 4.67
C PHE A 364 9.48 -7.58 5.52
N GLN A 365 9.51 -7.26 6.82
CA GLN A 365 10.64 -7.55 7.72
C GLN A 365 10.50 -8.90 8.42
N ALA A 366 9.27 -9.32 8.77
CA ALA A 366 9.06 -10.65 9.34
C ALA A 366 8.86 -11.71 8.26
N PHE A 367 7.72 -11.70 7.57
CA PHE A 367 7.35 -12.77 6.65
C PHE A 367 8.16 -12.73 5.35
N GLY A 368 8.41 -11.54 4.81
CA GLY A 368 9.23 -11.34 3.62
C GLY A 368 10.65 -11.87 3.82
N ARG A 369 11.24 -11.68 5.00
CA ARG A 369 12.60 -12.17 5.32
C ARG A 369 12.65 -13.69 5.37
N VAL A 370 11.60 -14.34 5.87
CA VAL A 370 11.48 -15.81 5.87
C VAL A 370 11.22 -16.35 4.47
N LEU A 371 10.27 -15.78 3.71
CA LEU A 371 9.86 -16.31 2.41
C LEU A 371 10.87 -16.00 1.30
N ASN A 372 11.57 -14.86 1.41
CA ASN A 372 12.42 -14.26 0.39
C ASN A 372 11.70 -14.18 -0.98
N PRO A 373 10.59 -13.42 -1.08
CA PRO A 373 9.82 -13.35 -2.30
C PRO A 373 10.51 -12.55 -3.41
N ASN A 374 10.20 -12.82 -4.68
CA ASN A 374 10.68 -11.97 -5.78
C ASN A 374 9.91 -10.63 -5.82
N ILE A 375 8.58 -10.70 -5.89
CA ILE A 375 7.69 -9.54 -6.00
C ILE A 375 6.69 -9.51 -4.84
N CYS A 376 6.57 -8.34 -4.21
CA CYS A 376 5.59 -8.05 -3.17
C CYS A 376 4.47 -7.17 -3.72
N VAL A 377 3.21 -7.48 -3.44
CA VAL A 377 2.04 -6.69 -3.87
C VAL A 377 1.32 -6.17 -2.63
N LEU A 378 1.04 -4.88 -2.60
CA LEU A 378 0.28 -4.20 -1.54
C LEU A 378 -1.17 -3.99 -1.99
N LEU A 379 -2.12 -4.43 -1.17
CA LEU A 379 -3.55 -4.21 -1.32
C LEU A 379 -4.15 -3.71 -0.01
N ASP A 380 -5.03 -2.72 -0.11
CA ASP A 380 -5.93 -2.36 0.99
C ASP A 380 -7.23 -3.17 0.90
N ALA A 381 -7.74 -3.66 2.03
CA ALA A 381 -9.08 -4.22 2.10
C ALA A 381 -10.11 -3.19 1.62
N GLY A 382 -11.02 -3.61 0.73
CA GLY A 382 -11.93 -2.72 0.00
C GLY A 382 -11.46 -2.37 -1.41
N THR A 383 -10.17 -2.50 -1.72
CA THR A 383 -9.66 -2.36 -3.10
C THR A 383 -9.80 -3.69 -3.85
N ARG A 384 -10.56 -3.69 -4.95
CA ARG A 384 -10.78 -4.86 -5.80
C ARG A 384 -9.84 -4.84 -7.01
N PRO A 385 -8.82 -5.72 -7.08
CA PRO A 385 -8.04 -5.84 -8.30
C PRO A 385 -8.89 -6.46 -9.42
N GLY A 386 -8.70 -5.95 -10.64
CA GLY A 386 -9.26 -6.54 -11.86
C GLY A 386 -8.76 -7.97 -12.09
N GLY A 387 -9.48 -8.77 -12.88
CA GLY A 387 -9.31 -10.24 -12.92
C GLY A 387 -7.94 -10.77 -13.36
N ASN A 388 -7.13 -9.94 -14.03
CA ASN A 388 -5.74 -10.25 -14.39
C ASN A 388 -4.75 -9.13 -13.97
N SER A 389 -5.20 -8.14 -13.18
CA SER A 389 -4.41 -6.95 -12.86
C SER A 389 -3.13 -7.26 -12.06
N ILE A 390 -3.16 -8.21 -11.13
CA ILE A 390 -1.97 -8.61 -10.34
C ILE A 390 -0.94 -9.26 -11.26
N TYR A 391 -1.40 -10.10 -12.21
CA TYR A 391 -0.52 -10.66 -13.24
C TYR A 391 0.09 -9.56 -14.12
N GLN A 392 -0.68 -8.55 -14.52
CA GLN A 392 -0.14 -7.43 -15.32
C GLN A 392 0.92 -6.62 -14.55
N LEU A 393 0.74 -6.42 -13.24
CA LEU A 393 1.78 -5.84 -12.39
C LEU A 393 3.03 -6.71 -12.37
N TRP A 394 2.90 -8.02 -12.11
CA TRP A 394 4.04 -8.95 -12.13
C TRP A 394 4.76 -8.95 -13.48
N LYS A 395 4.01 -8.93 -14.59
CA LYS A 395 4.56 -8.89 -15.96
C LYS A 395 5.47 -7.69 -16.19
N ALA A 396 5.19 -6.54 -15.57
CA ALA A 396 6.07 -5.37 -15.66
C ALA A 396 7.47 -5.64 -15.11
N PHE A 397 7.58 -6.41 -14.01
CA PHE A 397 8.87 -6.81 -13.42
C PHE A 397 9.59 -7.89 -14.22
N ASP A 398 8.84 -8.75 -14.92
CA ASP A 398 9.40 -9.77 -15.80
C ASP A 398 10.01 -9.14 -17.06
N LEU A 399 9.36 -8.11 -17.61
CA LEU A 399 9.85 -7.37 -18.79
C LEU A 399 10.90 -6.30 -18.48
N GLU A 400 10.95 -5.80 -17.25
CA GLU A 400 11.93 -4.82 -16.80
C GLU A 400 12.60 -5.30 -15.50
N PRO A 401 13.79 -5.92 -15.60
CA PRO A 401 14.57 -6.34 -14.44
C PRO A 401 14.84 -5.18 -13.46
N MET A 402 15.02 -3.95 -13.97
CA MET A 402 15.30 -2.76 -13.16
C MET A 402 14.04 -2.05 -12.63
N CYS A 403 12.86 -2.63 -12.81
CA CYS A 403 11.63 -2.13 -12.19
C CYS A 403 11.67 -2.47 -10.69
N ALA A 404 11.77 -1.44 -9.84
CA ALA A 404 11.71 -1.58 -8.40
C ALA A 404 10.29 -1.52 -7.86
N GLY A 405 9.41 -0.78 -8.53
CA GLY A 405 8.02 -0.63 -8.13
C GLY A 405 7.11 -0.32 -9.31
N ALA A 406 5.88 -0.85 -9.27
CA ALA A 406 4.87 -0.62 -10.28
C ALA A 406 3.50 -0.39 -9.65
N CYS A 407 2.70 0.51 -10.23
CA CYS A 407 1.31 0.70 -9.80
C CYS A 407 0.33 0.53 -10.96
N GLY A 408 -0.88 0.10 -10.62
CA GLY A 408 -2.00 0.04 -11.56
C GLY A 408 -2.86 1.30 -11.52
N GLU A 409 -3.79 1.38 -12.46
CA GLU A 409 -4.84 2.39 -12.47
C GLU A 409 -5.81 2.18 -11.29
N ILE A 410 -5.86 3.15 -10.38
CA ILE A 410 -6.92 3.22 -9.36
C ILE A 410 -8.19 3.80 -9.99
N LYS A 411 -9.30 3.06 -9.89
CA LYS A 411 -10.62 3.46 -10.40
C LYS A 411 -11.60 3.63 -9.24
N ALA A 412 -12.44 4.65 -9.30
CA ALA A 412 -13.55 4.79 -8.37
C ALA A 412 -14.61 3.71 -8.66
N MET A 413 -15.20 3.11 -7.61
CA MET A 413 -16.33 2.21 -7.76
C MET A 413 -17.59 2.99 -8.14
N LEU A 414 -18.07 2.79 -9.37
CA LEU A 414 -19.19 3.55 -9.94
C LEU A 414 -20.57 2.93 -9.64
N GLY A 415 -20.59 1.74 -9.04
CA GLY A 415 -21.80 0.94 -8.84
C GLY A 415 -22.38 0.38 -10.15
N THR A 416 -23.39 -0.48 -10.04
CA THR A 416 -24.06 -1.09 -11.20
C THR A 416 -24.63 -0.01 -12.11
N GLY A 417 -24.23 -0.02 -13.39
CA GLY A 417 -24.66 0.96 -14.38
C GLY A 417 -24.19 2.40 -14.12
N GLY A 418 -23.19 2.61 -13.25
CA GLY A 418 -22.68 3.95 -12.94
C GLY A 418 -23.54 4.76 -11.96
N ARG A 419 -24.44 4.12 -11.21
CA ARG A 419 -25.38 4.78 -10.28
C ARG A 419 -24.70 5.73 -9.29
N HIS A 420 -23.48 5.45 -8.83
CA HIS A 420 -22.79 6.32 -7.88
C HIS A 420 -22.38 7.67 -8.47
N LEU A 421 -22.29 7.79 -9.81
CA LEU A 421 -21.98 9.05 -10.50
C LEU A 421 -23.09 10.10 -10.35
N LEU A 422 -24.29 9.71 -9.90
CA LEU A 422 -25.35 10.65 -9.52
C LEU A 422 -24.94 11.52 -8.33
N ASN A 423 -24.04 11.04 -7.48
CA ASN A 423 -23.42 11.87 -6.45
C ASN A 423 -22.28 12.70 -7.08
N PRO A 424 -22.38 14.05 -7.10
CA PRO A 424 -21.38 14.89 -7.74
C PRO A 424 -20.00 14.80 -7.09
N LEU A 425 -19.91 14.42 -5.81
CA LEU A 425 -18.63 14.18 -5.12
C LEU A 425 -17.93 12.95 -5.68
N VAL A 426 -18.66 11.86 -5.94
CA VAL A 426 -18.11 10.63 -6.54
C VAL A 426 -17.71 10.89 -8.00
N ALA A 427 -18.56 11.58 -8.77
CA ALA A 427 -18.25 11.94 -10.15
C ALA A 427 -16.97 12.79 -10.26
N THR A 428 -16.83 13.81 -9.42
CA THR A 428 -15.65 14.69 -9.40
C THR A 428 -14.37 13.92 -9.10
N GLN A 429 -14.40 13.04 -8.10
CA GLN A 429 -13.25 12.20 -7.75
C GLN A 429 -12.91 11.19 -8.84
N ASN A 430 -13.92 10.60 -9.49
CA ASN A 430 -13.71 9.72 -10.65
C ASN A 430 -13.00 10.47 -11.79
N PHE A 431 -13.41 11.71 -12.08
CA PHE A 431 -12.75 12.54 -13.11
C PHE A 431 -11.29 12.82 -12.74
N GLU A 432 -11.04 13.25 -11.50
CA GLU A 432 -9.69 13.53 -11.00
C GLU A 432 -8.77 12.30 -11.10
N TYR A 433 -9.23 11.12 -10.65
CA TYR A 433 -8.44 9.89 -10.72
C TYR A 433 -8.15 9.51 -12.17
N LYS A 434 -9.13 9.64 -13.06
CA LYS A 434 -8.95 9.36 -14.49
C LYS A 434 -7.92 10.28 -15.12
N MET A 435 -8.01 11.59 -14.86
CA MET A 435 -7.05 12.56 -15.40
C MET A 435 -5.64 12.34 -14.87
N SER A 436 -5.49 12.06 -13.58
CA SER A 436 -4.17 11.77 -13.03
C SER A 436 -3.56 10.50 -13.63
N ASN A 437 -4.36 9.45 -13.84
CA ASN A 437 -3.91 8.20 -14.47
C ASN A 437 -3.68 8.29 -15.99
N ILE A 438 -4.30 9.27 -16.67
CA ILE A 438 -4.15 9.48 -18.13
C ILE A 438 -3.00 10.43 -18.45
N LEU A 439 -2.73 11.42 -17.60
CA LEU A 439 -1.73 12.46 -17.89
C LEU A 439 -0.52 12.38 -16.95
N ASP A 440 -0.74 12.40 -15.64
CA ASP A 440 0.35 12.52 -14.67
C ASP A 440 1.14 11.22 -14.55
N LYS A 441 0.47 10.08 -14.34
CA LYS A 441 1.14 8.77 -14.17
C LYS A 441 1.93 8.33 -15.41
N PRO A 442 1.40 8.49 -16.65
CA PRO A 442 2.17 8.22 -17.86
C PRO A 442 3.39 9.13 -18.02
N LEU A 443 3.25 10.42 -17.72
CA LEU A 443 4.36 11.38 -17.73
C LEU A 443 5.46 10.94 -16.75
N GLU A 444 5.11 10.74 -15.48
CA GLU A 444 6.03 10.28 -14.44
C GLU A 444 6.71 8.96 -14.85
N SER A 445 5.93 7.98 -15.33
CA SER A 445 6.45 6.69 -15.78
C SER A 445 7.40 6.79 -16.98
N ALA A 446 7.24 7.81 -17.85
CA ALA A 446 8.16 8.05 -18.97
C ALA A 446 9.57 8.42 -18.48
N PHE A 447 9.64 9.23 -17.42
CA PHE A 447 10.88 9.62 -16.77
C PHE A 447 11.48 8.49 -15.93
N GLY A 448 10.67 7.51 -15.51
CA GLY A 448 11.10 6.36 -14.71
C GLY A 448 11.08 6.62 -13.21
N PHE A 449 10.55 7.78 -12.79
CA PHE A 449 10.27 8.12 -11.41
C PHE A 449 8.80 8.49 -11.30
N ILE A 450 8.11 7.86 -10.35
CA ILE A 450 6.70 8.11 -10.07
C ILE A 450 6.61 8.65 -8.66
N SER A 451 6.06 9.87 -8.53
CA SER A 451 6.05 10.59 -7.25
C SER A 451 5.26 9.88 -6.15
N VAL A 452 4.37 8.95 -6.52
CA VAL A 452 3.62 8.10 -5.61
C VAL A 452 3.15 6.82 -6.31
N LEU A 453 3.46 5.67 -5.72
CA LEU A 453 2.82 4.39 -6.00
C LEU A 453 1.80 4.14 -4.88
N PRO A 454 0.48 4.16 -5.16
CA PRO A 454 -0.53 4.05 -4.11
C PRO A 454 -0.39 2.76 -3.31
N GLY A 455 -0.31 2.84 -1.98
CA GLY A 455 -0.29 1.68 -1.08
C GLY A 455 -1.54 0.80 -1.12
N ALA A 456 -2.59 1.21 -1.84
CA ALA A 456 -3.84 0.45 -2.04
C ALA A 456 -3.77 -0.56 -3.20
N PHE A 457 -2.94 -0.31 -4.23
CA PHE A 457 -2.71 -1.23 -5.34
C PHE A 457 -1.38 -0.95 -6.05
N SER A 458 -0.30 -1.46 -5.48
CA SER A 458 1.05 -1.35 -6.01
C SER A 458 1.83 -2.64 -5.78
N ALA A 459 2.92 -2.81 -6.52
CA ALA A 459 3.83 -3.93 -6.38
C ALA A 459 5.27 -3.42 -6.32
N TYR A 460 6.14 -4.17 -5.65
CA TYR A 460 7.53 -3.82 -5.41
C TYR A 460 8.41 -5.06 -5.55
N ARG A 461 9.59 -4.88 -6.12
CA ARG A 461 10.62 -5.92 -6.13
C ARG A 461 11.28 -5.99 -4.77
N TYR A 462 11.27 -7.17 -4.14
CA TYR A 462 11.69 -7.30 -2.74
C TYR A 462 13.14 -6.90 -2.50
N ILE A 463 14.07 -7.25 -3.42
CA ILE A 463 15.49 -6.87 -3.30
C ILE A 463 15.72 -5.35 -3.44
N ALA A 464 14.86 -4.65 -4.19
CA ALA A 464 14.96 -3.20 -4.33
C ALA A 464 14.62 -2.49 -3.01
N LEU A 465 13.68 -3.05 -2.24
CA LEU A 465 13.26 -2.53 -0.94
C LEU A 465 14.33 -2.67 0.15
N GLN A 466 15.16 -3.71 0.09
CA GLN A 466 16.13 -4.02 1.15
C GLN A 466 17.09 -2.86 1.44
N ASN A 467 17.42 -2.66 2.71
CA ASN A 467 18.41 -1.68 3.13
C ASN A 467 19.84 -2.13 2.76
N ASP A 468 20.78 -1.20 2.80
CA ASP A 468 22.20 -1.50 2.67
C ASP A 468 22.78 -2.18 3.93
N LYS A 469 24.04 -2.61 3.87
CA LYS A 469 24.77 -3.25 4.99
C LYS A 469 24.77 -2.42 6.28
N ASN A 470 24.64 -1.10 6.18
CA ASN A 470 24.63 -0.20 7.33
C ASN A 470 23.21 0.01 7.88
N GLY A 471 22.23 -0.75 7.38
CA GLY A 471 20.82 -0.62 7.73
C GLY A 471 20.14 0.61 7.13
N GLN A 472 20.78 1.32 6.18
CA GLN A 472 20.21 2.51 5.54
C GLN A 472 19.56 2.14 4.20
N GLY A 473 18.34 2.58 3.95
CA GLY A 473 17.71 2.34 2.66
C GLY A 473 16.19 2.51 2.66
N PRO A 474 15.52 1.98 1.60
CA PRO A 474 14.12 2.24 1.37
C PRO A 474 13.20 1.79 2.51
N LEU A 475 13.40 0.59 3.08
CA LEU A 475 12.57 0.11 4.19
C LEU A 475 12.84 0.85 5.51
N GLU A 476 14.09 1.22 5.81
CA GLU A 476 14.38 2.05 7.00
C GLU A 476 13.64 3.38 6.95
N LYS A 477 13.70 4.05 5.79
CA LYS A 477 12.99 5.32 5.58
C LYS A 477 11.49 5.11 5.65
N TYR A 478 10.95 4.11 4.94
CA TYR A 478 9.51 3.82 4.92
C TYR A 478 8.91 3.62 6.32
N PHE A 479 9.62 2.89 7.21
CA PHE A 479 9.13 2.59 8.55
C PHE A 479 9.45 3.65 9.60
N LYS A 480 10.29 4.66 9.29
CA LYS A 480 10.65 5.73 10.22
C LYS A 480 9.43 6.47 10.78
N GLY A 481 8.35 6.57 9.99
CA GLY A 481 7.03 7.07 10.40
C GLY A 481 6.50 6.52 11.73
N GLU A 482 6.74 5.24 12.02
CA GLU A 482 6.26 4.57 13.24
C GLU A 482 6.93 5.13 14.52
N THR A 483 8.25 5.34 14.47
CA THR A 483 9.05 5.80 15.62
C THR A 483 8.85 7.29 15.95
N LEU A 484 8.39 8.08 14.97
CA LEU A 484 8.22 9.54 15.11
C LEU A 484 7.04 9.91 16.03
N HIS A 485 6.08 8.99 16.25
CA HIS A 485 4.93 9.22 17.13
C HIS A 485 5.28 9.19 18.64
N GLY A 486 6.47 8.70 19.02
CA GLY A 486 6.92 8.65 20.42
C GLY A 486 8.12 9.54 20.76
N ALA A 487 8.90 9.97 19.76
CA ALA A 487 10.18 10.66 19.97
C ALA A 487 10.21 12.02 19.29
N GLY A 488 9.71 13.07 19.95
CA GLY A 488 10.07 14.49 19.71
C GLY A 488 10.06 15.02 18.26
N ALA A 489 9.38 14.35 17.32
CA ALA A 489 9.49 14.65 15.91
C ALA A 489 8.88 16.02 15.57
N GLY A 490 9.58 16.83 14.77
CA GLY A 490 9.06 18.10 14.27
C GLY A 490 7.83 17.91 13.37
N VAL A 491 6.95 18.92 13.32
CA VAL A 491 5.71 18.92 12.51
C VAL A 491 5.95 18.57 11.04
N PHE A 492 7.07 19.04 10.50
CA PHE A 492 7.47 18.78 9.12
C PHE A 492 7.60 17.27 8.86
N THR A 493 8.43 16.59 9.64
CA THR A 493 8.68 15.15 9.51
C THR A 493 7.40 14.35 9.72
N SER A 494 6.60 14.71 10.72
CA SER A 494 5.34 14.03 11.00
C SER A 494 4.31 14.17 9.88
N ASN A 495 4.20 15.34 9.23
CA ASN A 495 3.33 15.50 8.06
C ASN A 495 3.91 14.80 6.82
N MET A 496 5.22 14.81 6.65
CA MET A 496 5.90 14.12 5.54
C MET A 496 5.56 12.62 5.52
N TYR A 497 5.54 11.98 6.69
CA TYR A 497 5.19 10.56 6.85
C TYR A 497 3.67 10.28 6.84
N LEU A 498 2.82 11.27 6.55
CA LEU A 498 1.43 11.00 6.12
C LEU A 498 1.36 10.51 4.66
N ALA A 499 2.45 10.65 3.92
CA ALA A 499 2.61 10.19 2.55
C ALA A 499 3.91 9.36 2.41
N GLU A 500 4.07 8.36 3.28
CA GLU A 500 5.20 7.45 3.33
C GLU A 500 5.50 6.78 1.98
N ASP A 501 4.47 6.49 1.19
CA ASP A 501 4.60 5.89 -0.14
C ASP A 501 5.42 6.78 -1.08
N ARG A 502 5.35 8.11 -0.93
CA ARG A 502 6.13 9.07 -1.72
C ARG A 502 7.61 9.03 -1.36
N ILE A 503 7.90 8.91 -0.07
CA ILE A 503 9.26 8.78 0.45
C ILE A 503 9.86 7.47 -0.06
N LEU A 504 9.10 6.38 -0.03
CA LEU A 504 9.54 5.09 -0.56
C LEU A 504 9.88 5.16 -2.05
N CYS A 505 9.03 5.81 -2.86
CA CYS A 505 9.28 6.00 -4.28
C CYS A 505 10.59 6.78 -4.53
N PHE A 506 10.81 7.85 -3.77
CA PHE A 506 12.03 8.65 -3.85
C PHE A 506 13.27 7.83 -3.47
N GLU A 507 13.25 7.14 -2.33
CA GLU A 507 14.38 6.35 -1.82
C GLU A 507 14.71 5.14 -2.69
N LEU A 508 13.72 4.57 -3.39
CA LEU A 508 13.96 3.49 -4.36
C LEU A 508 14.79 3.98 -5.56
N VAL A 509 14.44 5.12 -6.15
CA VAL A 509 15.13 5.66 -7.34
C VAL A 509 16.47 6.30 -6.94
N THR A 510 16.59 6.89 -5.76
CA THR A 510 17.85 7.47 -5.27
C THR A 510 18.74 6.45 -4.56
N LYS A 511 18.37 5.16 -4.51
CA LYS A 511 19.16 4.13 -3.83
C LYS A 511 20.60 4.12 -4.33
N ARG A 512 21.55 4.15 -3.39
CA ARG A 512 23.00 4.24 -3.66
C ARG A 512 23.44 3.12 -4.60
N ASN A 513 24.23 3.48 -5.61
CA ASN A 513 24.83 2.54 -6.57
C ASN A 513 23.81 1.59 -7.22
N CYS A 514 22.54 2.00 -7.31
CA CYS A 514 21.48 1.27 -7.98
C CYS A 514 20.85 2.15 -9.06
N HIS A 515 20.21 1.53 -10.05
CA HIS A 515 19.53 2.21 -11.16
C HIS A 515 18.08 1.72 -11.32
N TRP A 516 17.38 1.68 -10.19
CA TRP A 516 15.99 1.27 -10.09
C TRP A 516 15.03 2.31 -10.68
N ILE A 517 14.05 1.85 -11.45
CA ILE A 517 12.98 2.69 -12.01
C ILE A 517 11.60 2.27 -11.51
N LEU A 518 10.64 3.19 -11.61
CA LEU A 518 9.24 2.97 -11.27
C LEU A 518 8.37 3.03 -12.53
N GLN A 519 7.33 2.19 -12.60
CA GLN A 519 6.46 2.09 -13.78
C GLN A 519 4.97 2.17 -13.46
N TYR A 520 4.23 2.79 -14.38
CA TYR A 520 2.77 2.79 -14.37
C TYR A 520 2.24 1.75 -15.35
N VAL A 521 1.40 0.83 -14.87
CA VAL A 521 0.84 -0.28 -15.66
C VAL A 521 -0.63 -0.02 -15.91
N LYS A 522 -0.95 0.63 -17.02
CA LYS A 522 -2.33 0.97 -17.41
C LYS A 522 -3.24 -0.26 -17.58
N SER A 523 -2.67 -1.42 -17.89
CA SER A 523 -3.41 -2.69 -18.01
C SER A 523 -3.84 -3.28 -16.66
N ALA A 524 -3.22 -2.86 -15.56
CA ALA A 524 -3.57 -3.29 -14.22
C ALA A 524 -4.53 -2.28 -13.60
N THR A 525 -5.68 -2.73 -13.13
CA THR A 525 -6.69 -1.86 -12.51
C THR A 525 -7.06 -2.33 -11.12
N GLY A 526 -7.24 -1.39 -10.18
CA GLY A 526 -7.78 -1.61 -8.85
C GLY A 526 -8.96 -0.68 -8.60
N GLU A 527 -10.14 -1.24 -8.31
CA GLU A 527 -11.34 -0.46 -8.02
C GLU A 527 -11.47 -0.22 -6.51
N THR A 528 -11.69 1.01 -6.07
CA THR A 528 -11.85 1.37 -4.66
C THR A 528 -13.07 2.28 -4.46
N ASP A 529 -13.66 2.20 -3.28
CA ASP A 529 -14.68 3.15 -2.84
C ASP A 529 -14.03 4.53 -2.59
N VAL A 530 -14.78 5.59 -2.87
CA VAL A 530 -14.36 6.99 -2.65
C VAL A 530 -15.36 7.68 -1.72
N PRO A 531 -14.93 8.66 -0.91
CA PRO A 531 -15.82 9.38 -0.01
C PRO A 531 -17.03 9.96 -0.75
N ASP A 532 -18.23 9.62 -0.30
CA ASP A 532 -19.49 10.11 -0.86
C ASP A 532 -20.13 11.21 0.00
N VAL A 533 -19.52 11.52 1.15
CA VAL A 533 -19.90 12.60 2.07
C VAL A 533 -18.80 13.66 2.19
N VAL A 534 -19.20 14.93 2.23
CA VAL A 534 -18.30 16.11 2.32
C VAL A 534 -17.32 16.02 3.51
N THR A 535 -17.79 15.57 4.67
CA THR A 535 -16.95 15.50 5.88
C THR A 535 -15.82 14.49 5.76
N GLU A 536 -16.09 13.33 5.14
CA GLU A 536 -15.09 12.29 4.89
C GLU A 536 -14.10 12.73 3.81
N LEU A 537 -14.60 13.39 2.76
CA LEU A 537 -13.78 13.97 1.69
C LEU A 537 -12.78 14.99 2.26
N ILE A 538 -13.24 15.92 3.11
CA ILE A 538 -12.36 16.93 3.73
C ILE A 538 -11.26 16.27 4.58
N LEU A 539 -11.61 15.27 5.40
CA LEU A 539 -10.65 14.57 6.26
C LEU A 539 -9.64 13.73 5.45
N GLN A 540 -10.09 13.07 4.38
CA GLN A 540 -9.20 12.36 3.46
C GLN A 540 -8.22 13.34 2.80
N ARG A 541 -8.75 14.46 2.28
CA ARG A 541 -7.97 15.41 1.48
C ARG A 541 -6.98 16.22 2.31
N ARG A 542 -7.29 16.50 3.58
CA ARG A 542 -6.29 17.03 4.52
C ARG A 542 -5.02 16.18 4.54
N ARG A 543 -5.18 14.86 4.72
CA ARG A 543 -4.03 13.92 4.80
C ARG A 543 -3.23 13.92 3.51
N TRP A 544 -3.92 13.84 2.38
CA TRP A 544 -3.28 13.77 1.06
C TRP A 544 -2.57 15.05 0.67
N LEU A 545 -3.19 16.22 0.91
CA LEU A 545 -2.62 17.52 0.60
C LEU A 545 -1.40 17.82 1.50
N ASN A 546 -1.55 17.66 2.81
CA ASN A 546 -0.44 17.90 3.74
C ASN A 546 0.71 16.91 3.47
N GLY A 547 0.42 15.61 3.40
CA GLY A 547 1.43 14.59 3.12
C GLY A 547 2.17 14.83 1.81
N SER A 548 1.44 15.14 0.73
CA SER A 548 2.05 15.43 -0.57
C SER A 548 2.89 16.71 -0.55
N PHE A 549 2.43 17.77 0.12
CA PHE A 549 3.15 19.04 0.20
C PHE A 549 4.49 18.90 0.93
N PHE A 550 4.49 18.29 2.12
CA PHE A 550 5.71 18.12 2.91
C PHE A 550 6.67 17.10 2.29
N ALA A 551 6.16 16.02 1.67
CA ALA A 551 6.99 15.09 0.90
C ALA A 551 7.61 15.73 -0.34
N ALA A 552 6.89 16.63 -1.03
CA ALA A 552 7.44 17.39 -2.15
C ALA A 552 8.59 18.31 -1.69
N ILE A 553 8.42 19.08 -0.61
CA ILE A 553 9.52 19.90 -0.06
C ILE A 553 10.73 19.03 0.31
N TYR A 554 10.50 17.87 0.91
CA TYR A 554 11.58 16.94 1.25
C TYR A 554 12.33 16.49 0.01
N ALA A 555 11.62 16.02 -1.03
CA ALA A 555 12.23 15.64 -2.29
C ALA A 555 12.98 16.83 -2.93
N ILE A 556 12.49 18.07 -2.78
CA ILE A 556 13.13 19.29 -3.30
C ILE A 556 14.42 19.58 -2.57
N ALA A 557 14.42 19.48 -1.25
CA ALA A 557 15.63 19.67 -0.47
C ALA A 557 16.68 18.58 -0.74
N HIS A 558 16.25 17.37 -1.12
CA HIS A 558 17.14 16.20 -1.29
C HIS A 558 17.36 15.80 -2.75
N PHE A 559 17.00 16.63 -3.74
CA PHE A 559 17.14 16.29 -5.18
C PHE A 559 18.56 15.86 -5.57
N TYR A 560 19.59 16.33 -4.87
CA TYR A 560 20.99 15.95 -5.10
C TYR A 560 21.25 14.46 -4.85
N GLU A 561 20.37 13.75 -4.14
CA GLU A 561 20.47 12.32 -3.92
C GLU A 561 20.27 11.48 -5.19
N PHE A 562 19.77 12.04 -6.30
CA PHE A 562 19.81 11.32 -7.57
C PHE A 562 21.26 11.08 -8.05
N PHE A 563 22.22 11.91 -7.66
CA PHE A 563 23.62 11.76 -8.08
C PHE A 563 24.35 10.62 -7.37
N ARG A 564 23.86 10.12 -6.23
CA ARG A 564 24.38 8.90 -5.57
C ARG A 564 23.88 7.59 -6.21
N SER A 565 22.90 7.65 -7.11
CA SER A 565 22.42 6.50 -7.86
C SER A 565 23.31 6.19 -9.07
N ASP A 566 23.28 4.94 -9.56
CA ASP A 566 24.05 4.49 -10.73
C ASP A 566 23.28 4.65 -12.06
N HIS A 567 22.32 5.58 -12.10
CA HIS A 567 21.60 5.88 -13.33
C HIS A 567 22.51 6.51 -14.38
N SER A 568 22.21 6.26 -15.67
CA SER A 568 22.89 6.90 -16.78
C SER A 568 22.74 8.43 -16.74
N PHE A 569 23.70 9.15 -17.33
CA PHE A 569 23.70 10.61 -17.36
C PHE A 569 22.40 11.19 -17.93
N LEU A 570 21.90 10.63 -19.04
CA LEU A 570 20.65 11.06 -19.66
C LEU A 570 19.45 10.84 -18.73
N ARG A 571 19.42 9.71 -18.00
CA ARG A 571 18.34 9.41 -17.04
C ARG A 571 18.35 10.38 -15.86
N LYS A 572 19.53 10.76 -15.37
CA LYS A 572 19.68 11.77 -14.31
C LYS A 572 19.18 13.14 -14.76
N ILE A 573 19.48 13.55 -16.00
CA ILE A 573 18.92 14.79 -16.59
C ILE A 573 17.39 14.70 -16.68
N MET A 574 16.86 13.56 -17.13
CA MET A 574 15.42 13.30 -17.21
C MET A 574 14.74 13.47 -15.85
N PHE A 575 15.27 12.88 -14.78
CA PHE A 575 14.75 13.10 -13.42
C PHE A 575 14.80 14.58 -13.00
N PHE A 576 15.89 15.29 -13.32
CA PHE A 576 16.01 16.70 -13.00
C PHE A 576 14.95 17.56 -13.71
N ILE A 577 14.64 17.27 -14.97
CA ILE A 577 13.57 17.93 -15.74
C ILE A 577 12.20 17.66 -15.09
N GLU A 578 11.91 16.40 -14.77
CA GLU A 578 10.68 16.02 -14.07
C GLU A 578 10.56 16.77 -12.73
N PHE A 579 11.67 16.93 -12.03
CA PHE A 579 11.73 17.60 -10.74
C PHE A 579 11.43 19.09 -10.82
N ILE A 580 11.97 19.77 -11.83
CA ILE A 580 11.63 21.17 -12.15
C ILE A 580 10.13 21.26 -12.42
N TYR A 581 9.59 20.35 -13.22
CA TYR A 581 8.16 20.31 -13.52
C TYR A 581 7.30 20.11 -12.26
N GLN A 582 7.65 19.18 -11.37
CA GLN A 582 6.95 18.98 -10.10
C GLN A 582 7.04 20.22 -9.19
N THR A 583 8.20 20.88 -9.17
CA THR A 583 8.42 22.13 -8.41
C THR A 583 7.52 23.27 -8.92
N VAL A 584 7.44 23.46 -10.24
CA VAL A 584 6.54 24.46 -10.85
C VAL A 584 5.09 24.15 -10.51
N ASN A 585 4.64 22.89 -10.61
CA ASN A 585 3.28 22.51 -10.21
C ASN A 585 3.00 22.79 -8.72
N MET A 586 3.97 22.54 -7.85
CA MET A 586 3.84 22.85 -6.42
C MET A 586 3.69 24.35 -6.18
N ILE A 587 4.42 25.20 -6.90
CA ILE A 587 4.28 26.66 -6.84
C ILE A 587 2.88 27.08 -7.31
N PHE A 588 2.38 26.52 -8.41
CA PHE A 588 1.01 26.78 -8.88
C PHE A 588 -0.05 26.37 -7.85
N ALA A 589 0.14 25.21 -7.19
CA ALA A 589 -0.74 24.75 -6.12
C ALA A 589 -0.68 25.67 -4.88
N TRP A 590 0.50 26.18 -4.52
CA TRP A 590 0.68 27.12 -3.40
C TRP A 590 -0.10 28.43 -3.60
N PHE A 591 -0.09 28.96 -4.82
CA PHE A 591 -0.79 30.20 -5.19
C PHE A 591 -2.21 29.98 -5.75
N ALA A 592 -2.76 28.76 -5.64
CA ALA A 592 -4.03 28.41 -6.28
C ALA A 592 -5.21 29.28 -5.81
N ILE A 593 -5.27 29.66 -4.53
CA ILE A 593 -6.34 30.52 -4.00
C ILE A 593 -6.22 31.94 -4.53
N GLY A 594 -5.01 32.51 -4.53
CA GLY A 594 -4.75 33.83 -5.10
C GLY A 594 -5.08 33.88 -6.59
N ASN A 595 -4.62 32.88 -7.34
CA ASN A 595 -4.91 32.76 -8.78
C ASN A 595 -6.41 32.62 -9.06
N PHE A 596 -7.13 31.80 -8.28
CA PHE A 596 -8.57 31.64 -8.45
C PHE A 596 -9.33 32.93 -8.14
N PHE A 597 -8.94 33.67 -7.10
CA PHE A 597 -9.51 34.98 -6.80
C PHE A 597 -9.24 35.99 -7.92
N LEU A 598 -8.03 36.03 -8.48
CA LEU A 598 -7.69 36.92 -9.60
C LEU A 598 -8.52 36.60 -10.84
N VAL A 599 -8.65 35.32 -11.21
CA VAL A 599 -9.51 34.89 -12.31
C VAL A 599 -10.95 35.32 -12.05
N PHE A 600 -11.47 35.06 -10.85
CA PHE A 600 -12.80 35.49 -10.44
C PHE A 600 -12.99 37.00 -10.61
N LYS A 601 -12.08 37.81 -10.07
CA LYS A 601 -12.18 39.27 -10.06
C LYS A 601 -12.09 39.86 -11.47
N ILE A 602 -11.17 39.36 -12.29
CA ILE A 602 -10.98 39.82 -13.67
C ILE A 602 -12.23 39.50 -14.51
N LEU A 603 -12.68 38.24 -14.55
CA LEU A 603 -13.85 37.84 -15.34
C LEU A 603 -15.12 38.59 -14.93
N THR A 604 -15.30 38.73 -13.62
CA THR A 604 -16.46 39.40 -13.05
C THR A 604 -16.46 40.90 -13.38
N ASN A 605 -15.30 41.56 -13.30
CA ASN A 605 -15.16 42.96 -13.72
C ASN A 605 -15.39 43.12 -15.22
N SER A 606 -14.86 42.21 -16.06
CA SER A 606 -15.03 42.26 -17.51
C SER A 606 -16.50 42.23 -17.92
N LEU A 607 -17.38 41.53 -17.18
CA LEU A 607 -18.82 41.53 -17.45
C LEU A 607 -19.50 42.90 -17.31
N GLY A 608 -18.90 43.83 -16.55
CA GLY A 608 -19.41 45.18 -16.36
C GLY A 608 -19.25 46.12 -17.57
N ALA A 609 -18.53 45.69 -18.61
CA ALA A 609 -18.37 46.48 -19.82
C ALA A 609 -19.72 46.75 -20.52
N GLU A 610 -19.86 47.94 -21.13
CA GLU A 610 -21.12 48.41 -21.74
C GLU A 610 -21.62 47.50 -22.87
N ASN A 611 -20.70 46.84 -23.57
CA ASN A 611 -20.99 45.88 -24.63
C ASN A 611 -21.39 44.47 -24.13
N LEU A 612 -21.38 44.25 -22.81
CA LEU A 612 -21.71 42.98 -22.16
C LEU A 612 -22.98 43.10 -21.30
N LEU A 613 -22.85 43.14 -19.97
CA LEU A 613 -23.99 43.28 -19.04
C LEU A 613 -24.11 44.71 -18.48
N GLY A 614 -23.18 45.60 -18.81
CA GLY A 614 -23.15 46.99 -18.34
C GLY A 614 -23.32 47.09 -16.83
N ASN A 615 -24.17 48.02 -16.39
CA ASN A 615 -24.43 48.28 -14.96
C ASN A 615 -24.89 47.04 -14.18
N VAL A 616 -25.64 46.12 -14.79
CA VAL A 616 -26.08 44.89 -14.12
C VAL A 616 -24.88 43.99 -13.81
N GLY A 617 -23.92 43.87 -14.75
CA GLY A 617 -22.68 43.15 -14.56
C GLY A 617 -21.84 43.71 -13.42
N THR A 618 -21.71 45.04 -13.36
CA THR A 618 -20.96 45.73 -12.31
C THR A 618 -21.58 45.53 -10.92
N ILE A 619 -22.91 45.65 -10.79
CA ILE A 619 -23.61 45.43 -9.52
C ILE A 619 -23.46 43.97 -9.06
N LEU A 620 -23.71 43.01 -9.94
CA LEU A 620 -23.53 41.59 -9.62
C LEU A 620 -22.10 41.27 -9.22
N GLY A 621 -21.12 41.92 -9.86
CA GLY A 621 -19.73 41.70 -9.57
C GLY A 621 -19.30 42.17 -8.18
N VAL A 622 -19.75 43.34 -7.76
CA VAL A 622 -19.53 43.83 -6.39
C VAL A 622 -20.18 42.91 -5.37
N ILE A 623 -21.42 42.49 -5.61
CA ILE A 623 -22.16 41.59 -4.72
C ILE A 623 -21.43 40.25 -4.56
N PHE A 624 -21.08 39.60 -5.67
CA PHE A 624 -20.38 38.31 -5.61
C PHE A 624 -18.98 38.42 -5.02
N GLN A 625 -18.28 39.55 -5.18
CA GLN A 625 -16.99 39.76 -4.54
C GLN A 625 -17.11 39.81 -3.01
N TRP A 626 -18.11 40.52 -2.47
CA TRP A 626 -18.34 40.53 -1.03
C TRP A 626 -18.73 39.15 -0.51
N PHE A 627 -19.62 38.43 -1.21
CA PHE A 627 -19.97 37.07 -0.83
C PHE A 627 -18.79 36.10 -0.91
N TYR A 628 -17.93 36.23 -1.92
CA TYR A 628 -16.68 35.47 -2.02
C TYR A 628 -15.81 35.73 -0.78
N ALA A 629 -15.56 36.98 -0.44
CA ALA A 629 -14.70 37.35 0.69
C ALA A 629 -15.25 36.85 2.02
N ILE A 630 -16.56 37.01 2.26
CA ILE A 630 -17.25 36.52 3.47
C ILE A 630 -17.19 35.00 3.54
N SER A 631 -17.45 34.30 2.43
CA SER A 631 -17.42 32.84 2.37
C SER A 631 -16.01 32.29 2.61
N LEU A 632 -14.98 32.92 2.04
CA LEU A 632 -13.59 32.57 2.29
C LEU A 632 -13.21 32.80 3.76
N ALA A 633 -13.57 33.95 4.33
CA ALA A 633 -13.35 34.25 5.75
C ALA A 633 -14.06 33.24 6.66
N ALA A 634 -15.31 32.89 6.36
CA ALA A 634 -16.05 31.85 7.08
C ALA A 634 -15.36 30.49 6.97
N CYS A 635 -14.77 30.16 5.81
CA CYS A 635 -14.02 28.92 5.62
C CYS A 635 -12.79 28.86 6.54
N PHE A 636 -12.04 29.96 6.67
CA PHE A 636 -10.93 30.06 7.63
C PHE A 636 -11.39 29.88 9.08
N VAL A 637 -12.48 30.54 9.47
CA VAL A 637 -13.05 30.42 10.83
C VAL A 637 -13.47 28.98 11.12
N LEU A 638 -14.21 28.34 10.21
CA LEU A 638 -14.62 26.94 10.39
C LEU A 638 -13.45 25.97 10.40
N SER A 639 -12.43 26.22 9.57
CA SER A 639 -11.25 25.35 9.45
C SER A 639 -10.35 25.40 10.68
N MET A 640 -10.30 26.55 11.37
CA MET A 640 -9.52 26.71 12.60
C MET A 640 -10.30 26.32 13.87
N GLY A 641 -11.62 26.56 13.88
CA GLY A 641 -12.44 26.43 15.09
C GLY A 641 -13.13 25.08 15.27
N ASN A 642 -13.50 24.37 14.19
CA ASN A 642 -14.40 23.22 14.27
C ASN A 642 -13.91 22.01 13.46
N ARG A 643 -14.07 20.80 14.02
CA ARG A 643 -13.91 19.56 13.25
C ARG A 643 -15.08 19.39 12.26
N PRO A 644 -14.85 18.91 11.02
CA PRO A 644 -15.89 18.69 10.01
C PRO A 644 -17.04 17.81 10.51
N ALA A 645 -16.78 16.86 11.40
CA ALA A 645 -17.81 16.01 12.00
C ALA A 645 -18.87 16.80 12.80
N GLY A 646 -18.51 17.94 13.40
CA GLY A 646 -19.45 18.79 14.16
C GLY A 646 -20.15 19.85 13.31
N SER A 647 -19.55 20.26 12.18
CA SER A 647 -20.03 21.35 11.32
C SER A 647 -20.35 20.91 9.88
N GLY A 648 -20.60 19.62 9.65
CA GLY A 648 -20.78 19.04 8.32
C GLY A 648 -21.83 19.76 7.46
N LYS A 649 -22.95 20.20 8.04
CA LYS A 649 -23.99 20.96 7.33
C LYS A 649 -23.48 22.32 6.81
N LEU A 650 -22.63 23.01 7.57
CA LEU A 650 -22.04 24.28 7.15
C LEU A 650 -21.03 24.08 6.02
N TYR A 651 -20.21 23.02 6.10
CA TYR A 651 -19.33 22.66 4.99
C TYR A 651 -20.12 22.31 3.73
N THR A 652 -21.21 21.55 3.83
CA THR A 652 -22.10 21.29 2.67
C THR A 652 -22.68 22.58 2.10
N ALA A 653 -23.14 23.51 2.94
CA ALA A 653 -23.63 24.82 2.48
C ALA A 653 -22.54 25.62 1.74
N MET A 654 -21.30 25.59 2.22
CA MET A 654 -20.16 26.21 1.53
C MET A 654 -19.88 25.55 0.17
N VAL A 655 -19.91 24.21 0.09
CA VAL A 655 -19.73 23.48 -1.19
C VAL A 655 -20.77 23.93 -2.21
N ILE A 656 -22.03 24.06 -1.80
CA ILE A 656 -23.11 24.54 -2.68
C ILE A 656 -22.84 25.98 -3.11
N PHE A 657 -22.47 26.87 -2.18
CA PHE A 657 -22.13 28.26 -2.49
C PHE A 657 -21.00 28.37 -3.52
N TRP A 658 -19.90 27.66 -3.31
CA TRP A 658 -18.76 27.66 -4.23
C TRP A 658 -19.11 27.07 -5.60
N SER A 659 -20.02 26.10 -5.64
CA SER A 659 -20.58 25.56 -6.88
C SER A 659 -21.39 26.61 -7.66
N VAL A 660 -22.17 27.44 -6.97
CA VAL A 660 -22.93 28.55 -7.59
C VAL A 660 -21.98 29.62 -8.14
N ILE A 661 -20.94 30.00 -7.40
CA ILE A 661 -19.90 30.92 -7.89
C ILE A 661 -19.22 30.36 -9.13
N MET A 662 -18.91 29.06 -9.16
CA MET A 662 -18.33 28.44 -10.34
C MET A 662 -19.27 28.47 -11.54
N ALA A 663 -20.54 28.16 -11.35
CA ALA A 663 -21.54 28.22 -12.41
C ALA A 663 -21.66 29.64 -12.98
N TYR A 664 -21.60 30.66 -12.13
CA TYR A 664 -21.54 32.06 -12.54
C TYR A 664 -20.27 32.37 -13.35
N LEU A 665 -19.10 31.93 -12.90
CA LEU A 665 -17.84 32.14 -13.63
C LEU A 665 -17.81 31.40 -14.98
N MET A 666 -18.36 30.19 -15.04
CA MET A 666 -18.49 29.44 -16.28
C MET A 666 -19.43 30.17 -17.26
N PHE A 667 -20.57 30.67 -16.77
CA PHE A 667 -21.45 31.51 -17.56
C PHE A 667 -20.72 32.76 -18.08
N ALA A 668 -20.00 33.47 -17.20
CA ALA A 668 -19.23 34.66 -17.55
C ALA A 668 -18.20 34.36 -18.65
N ALA A 669 -17.40 33.30 -18.47
CA ALA A 669 -16.37 32.89 -19.42
C ALA A 669 -16.97 32.55 -20.80
N VAL A 670 -18.04 31.73 -20.83
CA VAL A 670 -18.71 31.35 -22.08
C VAL A 670 -19.35 32.57 -22.74
N PHE A 671 -20.04 33.42 -21.98
CA PHE A 671 -20.71 34.61 -22.50
C PHE A 671 -19.72 35.61 -23.10
N ILE A 672 -18.64 35.92 -22.40
CA ILE A 672 -17.56 36.79 -22.89
C ILE A 672 -16.96 36.20 -24.16
N THR A 673 -16.67 34.89 -24.18
CA THR A 673 -16.08 34.21 -25.34
C THR A 673 -17.00 34.29 -26.57
N VAL A 674 -18.30 34.00 -26.40
CA VAL A 674 -19.28 34.07 -27.49
C VAL A 674 -19.42 35.48 -28.03
N ARG A 675 -19.48 36.49 -27.15
CA ARG A 675 -19.54 37.91 -27.55
C ARG A 675 -18.28 38.38 -28.27
N ALA A 676 -17.11 37.94 -27.81
CA ALA A 676 -15.85 38.21 -28.48
C ALA A 676 -15.80 37.59 -29.89
N ILE A 677 -16.24 36.33 -30.04
CA ILE A 677 -16.34 35.67 -31.35
C ILE A 677 -17.33 36.40 -32.26
N GLN A 678 -18.50 36.82 -31.74
CA GLN A 678 -19.49 37.57 -32.52
C GLN A 678 -18.93 38.90 -33.00
N ALA A 679 -18.19 39.63 -32.16
CA ALA A 679 -17.56 40.90 -32.55
C ALA A 679 -16.53 40.72 -33.68
N GLU A 680 -15.72 39.65 -33.61
CA GLU A 680 -14.70 39.34 -34.63
C GLU A 680 -15.28 38.80 -35.95
N THR A 681 -16.46 38.16 -35.91
CA THR A 681 -17.08 37.53 -37.09
C THR A 681 -17.98 38.45 -37.91
N VAL A 682 -18.25 39.68 -37.44
CA VAL A 682 -19.09 40.68 -38.14
C VAL A 682 -18.56 41.05 -39.53
N ASN A 683 -17.24 40.99 -39.75
CA ASN A 683 -16.59 41.35 -41.02
C ASN A 683 -16.20 40.12 -41.89
N GLY A 684 -16.74 38.93 -41.58
CA GLY A 684 -16.42 37.67 -42.25
C GLY A 684 -15.34 36.86 -41.52
N PHE A 685 -15.49 35.53 -41.52
CA PHE A 685 -14.55 34.61 -40.85
C PHE A 685 -13.35 34.32 -41.78
N ASN A 686 -12.20 34.91 -41.47
CA ASN A 686 -10.94 34.58 -42.14
C ASN A 686 -9.96 33.98 -41.12
N ILE A 687 -9.39 32.81 -41.41
CA ILE A 687 -8.52 32.06 -40.49
C ILE A 687 -7.27 32.89 -40.12
N SER A 688 -6.81 33.79 -40.99
CA SER A 688 -5.71 34.71 -40.70
C SER A 688 -6.02 35.67 -39.54
N ASN A 689 -7.28 36.07 -39.36
CA ASN A 689 -7.68 37.01 -38.29
C ASN A 689 -7.55 36.37 -36.90
N ILE A 690 -7.65 35.04 -36.81
CA ILE A 690 -7.46 34.27 -35.58
C ILE A 690 -6.03 34.41 -35.06
N PHE A 691 -5.05 34.40 -35.97
CA PHE A 691 -3.63 34.53 -35.62
C PHE A 691 -3.20 35.98 -35.40
N ASN A 692 -3.93 36.95 -35.97
CA ASN A 692 -3.63 38.37 -35.84
C ASN A 692 -4.14 38.97 -34.52
N ASN A 693 -5.25 38.45 -33.95
CA ASN A 693 -5.73 38.88 -32.63
C ASN A 693 -5.10 38.03 -31.51
N GLN A 694 -4.08 38.60 -30.84
CA GLN A 694 -3.35 37.92 -29.77
C GLN A 694 -4.22 37.52 -28.57
N ILE A 695 -5.27 38.28 -28.26
CA ILE A 695 -6.19 37.96 -27.15
C ILE A 695 -7.04 36.74 -27.53
N PHE A 696 -7.57 36.75 -28.75
CA PHE A 696 -8.37 35.65 -29.28
C PHE A 696 -7.56 34.34 -29.40
N LEU A 697 -6.33 34.44 -29.92
CA LEU A 697 -5.40 33.32 -30.00
C LEU A 697 -5.06 32.74 -28.62
N THR A 698 -4.78 33.61 -27.63
CA THR A 698 -4.46 33.18 -26.26
C THR A 698 -5.63 32.45 -25.60
N LEU A 699 -6.87 32.91 -25.81
CA LEU A 699 -8.08 32.24 -25.30
C LEU A 699 -8.28 30.85 -25.93
N ILE A 700 -8.13 30.72 -27.26
CA ILE A 700 -8.25 29.43 -27.95
C ILE A 700 -7.17 28.46 -27.48
N ILE A 701 -5.91 28.91 -27.43
CA ILE A 701 -4.79 28.08 -27.00
C ILE A 701 -5.03 27.59 -25.57
N SER A 702 -5.47 28.46 -24.67
CA SER A 702 -5.75 28.09 -23.28
C SER A 702 -6.89 27.07 -23.15
N MET A 703 -7.99 27.27 -23.88
CA MET A 703 -9.13 26.35 -23.84
C MET A 703 -8.75 24.98 -24.43
N MET A 704 -8.04 24.96 -25.56
CA MET A 704 -7.58 23.74 -26.20
C MET A 704 -6.50 23.03 -25.38
N SER A 705 -5.60 23.77 -24.73
CA SER A 705 -4.57 23.18 -23.87
C SER A 705 -5.15 22.59 -22.59
N THR A 706 -6.23 23.17 -22.07
CA THR A 706 -6.84 22.71 -20.82
C THR A 706 -7.84 21.60 -21.09
N TYR A 707 -8.87 21.84 -21.90
CA TYR A 707 -9.96 20.86 -22.09
C TYR A 707 -9.80 20.02 -23.36
N GLY A 708 -9.26 20.62 -24.43
CA GLY A 708 -9.00 19.92 -25.69
C GLY A 708 -7.99 18.79 -25.51
N LEU A 709 -6.85 19.06 -24.84
CA LEU A 709 -5.85 18.04 -24.55
C LEU A 709 -6.38 16.95 -23.63
N TRP A 710 -7.23 17.26 -22.65
CA TRP A 710 -7.87 16.22 -21.83
C TRP A 710 -8.72 15.28 -22.68
N LEU A 711 -9.57 15.83 -23.56
CA LEU A 711 -10.39 15.03 -24.46
C LEU A 711 -9.54 14.17 -25.40
N ILE A 712 -8.53 14.76 -26.05
CA ILE A 712 -7.62 14.05 -26.97
C ILE A 712 -6.86 12.97 -26.22
N ALA A 713 -6.29 13.27 -25.06
CA ALA A 713 -5.58 12.31 -24.23
C ALA A 713 -6.46 11.12 -23.83
N SER A 714 -7.71 11.37 -23.43
CA SER A 714 -8.66 10.32 -23.07
C SER A 714 -9.07 9.45 -24.25
N LEU A 715 -9.19 10.03 -25.45
CA LEU A 715 -9.42 9.29 -26.69
C LEU A 715 -8.20 8.42 -27.05
N MET A 716 -6.99 8.96 -26.96
CA MET A 716 -5.74 8.22 -27.21
C MET A 716 -5.53 7.06 -26.23
N MET A 717 -6.00 7.20 -25.00
CA MET A 717 -6.00 6.15 -23.97
C MET A 717 -7.19 5.17 -24.08
N PHE A 718 -8.08 5.35 -25.07
CA PHE A 718 -9.30 4.57 -25.27
C PHE A 718 -10.25 4.53 -24.04
N ASP A 719 -10.32 5.63 -23.28
CA ASP A 719 -11.15 5.74 -22.08
C ASP A 719 -11.83 7.12 -21.95
N PRO A 720 -12.68 7.54 -22.92
CA PRO A 720 -13.24 8.90 -22.94
C PRO A 720 -14.42 9.13 -21.99
N TRP A 721 -14.97 8.08 -21.36
CA TRP A 721 -16.28 8.15 -20.71
C TRP A 721 -16.39 9.18 -19.59
N HIS A 722 -15.33 9.39 -18.83
CA HIS A 722 -15.30 10.38 -17.75
C HIS A 722 -15.50 11.82 -18.24
N MET A 723 -15.15 12.13 -19.49
CA MET A 723 -15.41 13.43 -20.12
C MET A 723 -16.90 13.69 -20.31
N ILE A 724 -17.72 12.65 -20.44
CA ILE A 724 -19.18 12.76 -20.61
C ILE A 724 -19.88 12.65 -19.25
N THR A 725 -19.46 11.71 -18.42
CA THR A 725 -20.21 11.37 -17.20
C THR A 725 -19.90 12.26 -15.99
N SER A 726 -18.71 12.87 -15.96
CA SER A 726 -18.16 13.47 -14.73
C SER A 726 -17.54 14.86 -14.92
N PHE A 727 -17.32 15.30 -16.16
CA PHE A 727 -16.63 16.56 -16.47
C PHE A 727 -17.33 17.79 -15.90
N VAL A 728 -18.65 17.91 -16.09
CA VAL A 728 -19.41 19.08 -15.62
C VAL A 728 -19.41 19.16 -14.10
N GLN A 729 -19.59 18.03 -13.42
CA GLN A 729 -19.53 17.95 -11.96
C GLN A 729 -18.15 18.36 -11.44
N TYR A 730 -17.09 17.90 -12.10
CA TYR A 730 -15.72 18.27 -11.75
C TYR A 730 -15.46 19.77 -11.91
N LEU A 731 -15.89 20.38 -13.03
CA LEU A 731 -15.76 21.82 -13.25
C LEU A 731 -16.48 22.61 -12.15
N ILE A 732 -17.75 22.29 -11.87
CA ILE A 732 -18.56 22.99 -10.87
C ILE A 732 -17.95 22.89 -9.47
N LEU A 733 -17.41 21.72 -9.10
CA LEU A 733 -16.81 21.50 -7.78
C LEU A 733 -15.35 21.96 -7.66
N THR A 734 -14.72 22.41 -8.74
CA THR A 734 -13.31 22.87 -8.72
C THR A 734 -13.03 23.91 -7.62
N PRO A 735 -13.89 24.93 -7.36
CA PRO A 735 -13.61 25.90 -6.30
C PRO A 735 -13.71 25.33 -4.88
N THR A 736 -14.43 24.22 -4.70
CA THR A 736 -14.42 23.48 -3.42
C THR A 736 -13.02 22.91 -3.15
N PHE A 737 -12.37 22.35 -4.18
CA PHE A 737 -11.02 21.82 -4.06
C PHE A 737 -9.99 22.92 -3.80
N ILE A 738 -10.13 24.06 -4.50
CA ILE A 738 -9.19 25.18 -4.36
C ILE A 738 -9.38 25.92 -3.04
N ASN A 739 -10.61 26.25 -2.64
CA ASN A 739 -10.86 27.10 -1.48
C ASN A 739 -11.11 26.29 -0.20
N ILE A 740 -12.07 25.36 -0.19
CA ILE A 740 -12.42 24.63 1.04
C ILE A 740 -11.32 23.65 1.43
N LEU A 741 -10.91 22.77 0.51
CA LEU A 741 -9.99 21.68 0.85
C LEU A 741 -8.58 22.19 1.18
N ASN A 742 -8.04 23.15 0.42
CA ASN A 742 -6.72 23.73 0.71
C ASN A 742 -6.71 24.53 2.02
N VAL A 743 -7.70 25.41 2.24
CA VAL A 743 -7.79 26.17 3.51
C VAL A 743 -7.88 25.21 4.68
N TYR A 744 -8.75 24.20 4.60
CA TYR A 744 -8.87 23.22 5.66
C TYR A 744 -7.57 22.43 5.90
N ALA A 745 -6.90 22.00 4.82
CA ALA A 745 -5.63 21.27 4.92
C ALA A 745 -4.53 22.09 5.61
N PHE A 746 -4.28 23.31 5.15
CA PHE A 746 -3.24 24.19 5.70
C PHE A 746 -3.57 24.67 7.11
N CYS A 747 -4.84 24.96 7.42
CA CYS A 747 -5.28 25.27 8.78
C CYS A 747 -5.19 24.07 9.73
N ASN A 748 -4.99 22.84 9.24
CA ASN A 748 -4.94 21.63 10.05
C ASN A 748 -3.63 20.83 9.90
N THR A 749 -2.51 21.49 9.56
CA THR A 749 -1.16 20.87 9.51
C THR A 749 -0.67 20.36 10.86
N HIS A 750 -1.19 20.91 11.96
CA HIS A 750 -0.94 20.42 13.31
C HIS A 750 -1.62 19.08 13.61
N ASP A 751 -2.65 18.69 12.85
CA ASP A 751 -3.40 17.45 13.07
C ASP A 751 -2.80 16.29 12.27
N ILE A 752 -1.91 15.54 12.95
CA ILE A 752 -1.22 14.35 12.43
C ILE A 752 -2.05 13.07 12.72
N SER A 753 -3.29 13.21 13.20
CA SER A 753 -4.13 12.03 13.47
C SER A 753 -4.46 11.30 12.16
N TRP A 754 -4.43 9.96 12.24
CA TRP A 754 -4.80 9.09 11.13
C TRP A 754 -6.32 8.93 10.95
N GLY A 755 -7.14 9.58 11.80
CA GLY A 755 -8.60 9.57 11.70
C GLY A 755 -9.29 8.30 12.22
N THR A 756 -8.57 7.37 12.86
CA THR A 756 -9.15 6.17 13.48
C THR A 756 -9.49 6.42 14.96
N LYS A 757 -10.69 5.98 15.38
CA LYS A 757 -11.16 6.06 16.77
C LYS A 757 -10.25 5.24 17.69
N GLY A 758 -10.00 5.76 18.91
CA GLY A 758 -8.98 5.32 19.86
C GLY A 758 -8.98 3.84 20.27
N ASP A 759 -7.96 3.47 21.04
CA ASP A 759 -7.71 2.10 21.48
C ASP A 759 -8.80 1.58 22.42
N ASP A 760 -9.51 0.52 21.99
CA ASP A 760 -10.38 -0.25 22.88
C ASP A 760 -9.56 -1.42 23.43
N LYS A 761 -9.62 -1.63 24.75
CA LYS A 761 -8.96 -2.77 25.41
C LYS A 761 -9.57 -4.09 24.92
N ALA A 762 -8.72 -5.00 24.46
CA ALA A 762 -9.14 -6.34 24.06
C ALA A 762 -9.51 -7.21 25.28
N GLU A 763 -10.44 -8.15 25.09
CA GLU A 763 -10.78 -9.16 26.10
C GLU A 763 -9.58 -10.07 26.40
N GLU A 764 -9.35 -10.39 27.67
CA GLU A 764 -8.22 -11.19 28.13
C GLU A 764 -8.27 -12.63 27.61
N LEU A 765 -7.15 -13.13 27.07
CA LEU A 765 -7.01 -14.50 26.56
C LEU A 765 -6.24 -15.37 27.58
N PRO A 766 -6.37 -16.70 27.52
CA PRO A 766 -5.61 -17.59 28.39
C PRO A 766 -4.08 -17.48 28.16
N LYS A 767 -3.32 -17.60 29.25
CA LYS A 767 -1.85 -17.60 29.29
C LYS A 767 -1.30 -19.03 29.28
N VAL A 768 -0.13 -19.24 28.68
CA VAL A 768 0.54 -20.56 28.64
C VAL A 768 1.96 -20.43 29.20
N ASP A 769 2.26 -21.20 30.25
CA ASP A 769 3.60 -21.36 30.80
C ASP A 769 4.13 -22.76 30.48
N THR A 770 5.31 -22.85 29.84
CA THR A 770 6.02 -24.12 29.62
C THR A 770 7.13 -24.23 30.66
N LYS A 771 6.89 -24.98 31.74
CA LYS A 771 7.92 -25.17 32.80
C LYS A 771 9.04 -26.14 32.40
N ASP A 772 8.86 -26.97 31.36
CA ASP A 772 9.81 -28.05 30.99
C ASP A 772 9.96 -28.28 29.47
N GLY A 773 9.79 -27.24 28.63
CA GLY A 773 9.78 -27.39 27.16
C GLY A 773 8.53 -28.10 26.58
N LYS A 774 7.59 -28.49 27.45
CA LYS A 774 6.27 -29.04 27.13
C LYS A 774 5.19 -28.05 27.60
N GLY A 775 4.36 -27.56 26.68
CA GLY A 775 3.22 -26.70 27.01
C GLY A 775 1.93 -27.51 27.12
N LYS A 776 1.16 -27.30 28.19
CA LYS A 776 -0.22 -27.80 28.27
C LYS A 776 -1.13 -26.76 27.61
N THR A 777 -1.85 -27.13 26.57
CA THR A 777 -2.83 -26.25 25.93
C THR A 777 -4.12 -26.99 25.66
N ASP A 778 -5.24 -26.33 25.94
CA ASP A 778 -6.57 -26.83 25.59
C ASP A 778 -6.74 -26.70 24.06
N LEU A 779 -6.87 -27.82 23.36
CA LEU A 779 -7.29 -27.86 21.95
C LEU A 779 -8.79 -28.23 21.93
N PRO A 780 -9.62 -27.56 21.09
CA PRO A 780 -11.03 -27.92 20.96
C PRO A 780 -11.21 -29.29 20.30
N ASP A 781 -12.14 -30.11 20.81
CA ASP A 781 -12.51 -31.42 20.26
C ASP A 781 -13.35 -31.30 18.97
N GLU A 782 -13.41 -32.35 18.14
CA GLU A 782 -14.06 -32.37 16.81
C GLU A 782 -15.55 -31.95 16.84
N GLY A 783 -16.28 -32.29 17.91
CA GLY A 783 -17.67 -31.87 18.11
C GLY A 783 -17.82 -30.37 18.40
N ASP A 784 -16.82 -29.77 19.05
CA ASP A 784 -16.79 -28.34 19.40
C ASP A 784 -16.48 -27.47 18.16
N LEU A 785 -15.63 -27.96 17.24
CA LEU A 785 -15.33 -27.26 15.98
C LEU A 785 -16.56 -27.07 15.10
N ASN A 786 -17.41 -28.09 14.94
CA ASN A 786 -18.62 -27.96 14.12
C ASN A 786 -19.66 -27.04 14.77
N ALA A 787 -19.84 -27.10 16.09
CA ALA A 787 -20.75 -26.22 16.83
C ALA A 787 -20.27 -24.75 16.81
N MET A 788 -18.96 -24.52 16.89
CA MET A 788 -18.36 -23.19 16.71
C MET A 788 -18.52 -22.68 15.27
N TYR A 789 -18.28 -23.54 14.28
CA TYR A 789 -18.50 -23.22 12.86
C TYR A 789 -19.97 -22.86 12.57
N GLU A 790 -20.93 -23.60 13.13
CA GLU A 790 -22.36 -23.33 13.00
C GLU A 790 -22.80 -22.04 13.71
N ARG A 791 -22.20 -21.73 14.86
CA ARG A 791 -22.44 -20.47 15.58
C ARG A 791 -21.90 -19.27 14.79
N GLU A 792 -20.69 -19.37 14.25
CA GLU A 792 -20.10 -18.34 13.39
C GLU A 792 -20.93 -18.14 12.10
N LEU A 793 -21.44 -19.21 11.49
CA LEU A 793 -22.37 -19.12 10.35
C LEU A 793 -23.71 -18.45 10.72
N ALA A 794 -24.19 -18.62 11.95
CA ALA A 794 -25.43 -18.00 12.44
C ALA A 794 -25.29 -16.50 12.76
N VAL A 795 -24.09 -16.03 13.10
CA VAL A 795 -23.78 -14.62 13.42
C VAL A 795 -24.06 -13.67 12.24
N PHE A 796 -24.10 -14.17 11.00
CA PHE A 796 -24.39 -13.38 9.81
C PHE A 796 -25.88 -13.12 9.53
N SER A 797 -26.79 -13.79 10.25
CA SER A 797 -28.23 -13.74 9.98
C SER A 797 -28.95 -12.53 10.60
N THR A 798 -28.26 -11.70 11.38
CA THR A 798 -28.85 -10.52 12.05
C THR A 798 -27.96 -9.28 11.97
N LYS A 799 -28.59 -8.09 12.00
CA LYS A 799 -27.97 -6.78 11.71
C LYS A 799 -27.30 -6.17 12.94
N TYR A 800 -26.03 -5.80 12.82
CA TYR A 800 -25.19 -5.17 13.86
C TYR A 800 -25.42 -3.66 13.99
N VAL A 801 -25.37 -3.12 15.22
CA VAL A 801 -25.45 -1.68 15.55
C VAL A 801 -24.34 -1.33 16.54
N GLU A 802 -23.51 -0.33 16.20
CA GLU A 802 -22.38 0.14 17.01
C GLU A 802 -22.82 0.92 18.26
N ALA A 803 -22.25 0.60 19.43
CA ALA A 803 -22.28 1.45 20.62
C ALA A 803 -20.97 2.25 20.73
N LYS A 804 -21.06 3.58 20.81
CA LYS A 804 -19.91 4.46 21.03
C LYS A 804 -19.72 4.72 22.52
N LYS A 805 -18.48 4.61 23.01
CA LYS A 805 -18.00 5.32 24.21
C LYS A 805 -16.70 6.04 23.90
N GLU A 806 -16.50 7.17 24.59
CA GLU A 806 -15.47 8.17 24.32
C GLU A 806 -14.12 7.83 24.98
N PRO A 807 -12.99 8.23 24.39
CA PRO A 807 -11.67 8.07 25.00
C PRO A 807 -11.24 9.29 25.81
N THR A 808 -10.60 9.04 26.96
CA THR A 808 -9.93 10.04 27.80
C THR A 808 -8.41 9.81 27.78
N ASP A 809 -7.71 10.46 26.86
CA ASP A 809 -6.23 10.52 26.77
C ASP A 809 -5.70 11.97 26.79
N VAL A 810 -6.45 12.89 27.43
CA VAL A 810 -6.30 14.34 27.24
C VAL A 810 -5.04 14.92 27.92
N GLN A 811 -4.35 14.20 28.81
CA GLN A 811 -3.36 14.82 29.71
C GLN A 811 -1.87 14.61 29.36
N LYS A 812 -1.55 14.01 28.20
CA LYS A 812 -0.15 13.88 27.74
C LYS A 812 0.18 14.59 26.42
N ALA A 813 -0.81 15.17 25.74
CA ALA A 813 -0.67 15.77 24.41
C ALA A 813 -0.45 17.30 24.42
N GLU A 814 -0.61 17.99 25.55
CA GLU A 814 -0.87 19.42 25.57
C GLU A 814 0.35 20.30 25.18
N ALA A 815 1.57 19.95 25.62
CA ALA A 815 2.78 20.74 25.30
C ALA A 815 3.28 20.55 23.85
N GLN A 816 3.16 19.35 23.29
CA GLN A 816 3.52 19.07 21.88
C GLN A 816 2.49 19.69 20.93
N MET A 817 1.21 19.71 21.34
CA MET A 817 0.13 20.32 20.56
C MET A 817 0.30 21.83 20.42
N ASP A 818 0.84 22.53 21.42
CA ASP A 818 1.05 23.98 21.32
C ASP A 818 2.19 24.35 20.37
N TYR A 819 3.31 23.61 20.37
CA TYR A 819 4.35 23.75 19.34
C TYR A 819 3.80 23.46 17.93
N TYR A 820 2.96 22.43 17.79
CA TYR A 820 2.35 22.07 16.51
C TYR A 820 1.34 23.12 16.03
N ARG A 821 0.56 23.70 16.96
CA ARG A 821 -0.36 24.82 16.68
C ARG A 821 0.37 26.09 16.26
N TRP A 822 1.55 26.37 16.84
CA TRP A 822 2.37 27.52 16.44
C TRP A 822 2.93 27.39 15.02
N ILE A 823 3.50 26.22 14.68
CA ILE A 823 3.99 25.96 13.30
C ILE A 823 2.86 26.06 12.28
N ARG A 824 1.67 25.53 12.61
CA ARG A 824 0.48 25.74 11.79
C ARG A 824 0.24 27.24 11.56
N SER A 825 0.16 28.04 12.61
CA SER A 825 -0.14 29.47 12.50
C SER A 825 0.90 30.18 11.63
N LEU A 826 2.18 29.83 11.75
CA LEU A 826 3.24 30.38 10.90
C LEU A 826 3.06 29.99 9.42
N ASN A 827 2.84 28.70 9.14
CA ASN A 827 2.67 28.21 7.77
C ASN A 827 1.44 28.85 7.08
N VAL A 828 0.32 28.91 7.79
CA VAL A 828 -0.91 29.56 7.29
C VAL A 828 -0.67 31.05 7.07
N LEU A 829 0.03 31.72 7.99
CA LEU A 829 0.32 33.15 7.87
C LEU A 829 1.21 33.45 6.65
N ILE A 830 2.30 32.68 6.45
CA ILE A 830 3.17 32.83 5.27
C ILE A 830 2.38 32.56 3.98
N TRP A 831 1.58 31.50 3.95
CA TRP A 831 0.74 31.16 2.81
C TRP A 831 -0.29 32.25 2.48
N MET A 832 -0.93 32.83 3.51
CA MET A 832 -1.88 33.94 3.36
C MET A 832 -1.18 35.21 2.89
N ILE A 833 -0.07 35.60 3.50
CA ILE A 833 0.68 36.81 3.14
C ILE A 833 1.20 36.71 1.70
N THR A 834 1.71 35.54 1.30
CA THR A 834 2.22 35.33 -0.06
C THR A 834 1.09 35.35 -1.10
N ASN A 835 -0.06 34.71 -0.85
CA ASN A 835 -1.22 34.79 -1.74
C ASN A 835 -1.82 36.21 -1.78
N PHE A 836 -1.88 36.91 -0.65
CA PHE A 836 -2.32 38.30 -0.60
C PHE A 836 -1.35 39.23 -1.34
N GLY A 837 -0.04 39.04 -1.15
CA GLY A 837 1.00 39.78 -1.85
C GLY A 837 0.92 39.59 -3.37
N LEU A 838 0.61 38.37 -3.83
CA LEU A 838 0.34 38.11 -5.24
C LEU A 838 -0.87 38.91 -5.76
N ILE A 839 -1.99 38.86 -5.03
CA ILE A 839 -3.20 39.63 -5.38
C ILE A 839 -2.88 41.14 -5.43
N ALA A 840 -2.19 41.65 -4.41
CA ALA A 840 -1.83 43.05 -4.29
C ALA A 840 -0.87 43.52 -5.39
N LEU A 841 0.08 42.67 -5.80
CA LEU A 841 0.99 42.94 -6.91
C LEU A 841 0.24 43.06 -8.24
N VAL A 842 -0.72 42.15 -8.47
CA VAL A 842 -1.46 42.10 -9.74
C VAL A 842 -2.52 43.21 -9.82
N LEU A 843 -3.18 43.53 -8.69
CA LEU A 843 -4.25 44.53 -8.62
C LEU A 843 -3.79 45.92 -8.17
N SER A 844 -2.50 46.13 -7.91
CA SER A 844 -1.93 47.41 -7.45
C SER A 844 -2.59 47.99 -6.17
N THR A 845 -3.21 47.15 -5.34
CA THR A 845 -3.99 47.57 -4.17
C THR A 845 -3.15 47.92 -2.94
N ALA A 846 -1.81 47.87 -3.04
CA ALA A 846 -0.87 48.18 -1.96
C ALA A 846 -0.26 49.58 -2.01
N GLY A 847 -0.97 50.56 -2.58
CA GLY A 847 -0.84 51.98 -2.23
C GLY A 847 0.56 52.60 -2.36
N LEU A 848 1.30 52.32 -3.44
CA LEU A 848 2.61 52.94 -3.69
C LEU A 848 2.70 53.77 -4.99
N ASP A 849 1.61 53.99 -5.72
CA ASP A 849 1.55 54.97 -6.82
C ASP A 849 0.45 56.00 -6.54
N ASN A 850 0.82 57.09 -5.86
CA ASN A 850 0.04 58.32 -5.80
C ASN A 850 0.41 59.19 -7.02
N LEU A 851 -0.61 59.85 -7.60
CA LEU A 851 -0.61 60.86 -8.68
C LEU A 851 -1.12 60.34 -10.05
N ASP A 852 -2.42 60.02 -10.12
CA ASP A 852 -3.36 60.21 -11.25
C ASP A 852 -4.36 59.03 -11.41
N PRO A 853 -5.62 59.14 -10.95
CA PRO A 853 -6.57 58.02 -10.89
C PRO A 853 -7.00 57.46 -12.25
N ALA A 854 -6.93 58.24 -13.34
CA ALA A 854 -7.33 57.77 -14.68
C ALA A 854 -6.21 57.00 -15.40
N ALA A 855 -4.94 57.35 -15.16
CA ALA A 855 -3.78 56.61 -15.70
C ALA A 855 -3.61 55.24 -15.02
N ASN A 856 -4.08 55.12 -13.77
CA ASN A 856 -3.96 53.91 -12.96
C ASN A 856 -4.92 52.79 -13.40
N GLU A 857 -6.16 53.09 -13.79
CA GLU A 857 -7.12 52.05 -14.23
C GLU A 857 -6.67 51.32 -15.51
N GLU A 858 -6.12 52.03 -16.50
CA GLU A 858 -5.59 51.41 -17.71
C GLU A 858 -4.31 50.61 -17.44
N ALA A 859 -3.42 51.13 -16.59
CA ALA A 859 -2.19 50.45 -16.21
C ALA A 859 -2.47 49.15 -15.42
N ASP A 860 -3.41 49.20 -14.47
CA ASP A 860 -3.84 48.06 -13.67
C ASP A 860 -4.52 47.00 -14.53
N THR A 861 -5.39 47.42 -15.45
CA THR A 861 -6.03 46.53 -16.43
C THR A 861 -4.99 45.86 -17.33
N ARG A 862 -3.97 46.59 -17.77
CA ARG A 862 -2.88 46.03 -18.59
C ARG A 862 -2.03 45.01 -17.80
N ARG A 863 -1.71 45.28 -16.53
CA ARG A 863 -0.97 44.35 -15.66
C ARG A 863 -1.77 43.08 -15.40
N ALA A 864 -3.05 43.21 -15.06
CA ALA A 864 -3.95 42.07 -14.84
C ALA A 864 -4.08 41.20 -16.09
N ASN A 865 -4.23 41.81 -17.28
CA ASN A 865 -4.27 41.09 -18.55
C ASN A 865 -2.95 40.38 -18.87
N THR A 866 -1.81 41.02 -18.58
CA THR A 866 -0.48 40.42 -18.78
C THR A 866 -0.27 39.23 -17.84
N TYR A 867 -0.63 39.36 -16.56
CA TYR A 867 -0.54 38.29 -15.59
C TYR A 867 -1.47 37.12 -15.96
N MET A 868 -2.70 37.40 -16.39
CA MET A 868 -3.62 36.39 -16.89
C MET A 868 -3.02 35.64 -18.09
N ALA A 869 -2.43 36.36 -19.06
CA ALA A 869 -1.74 35.73 -20.18
C ALA A 869 -0.60 34.81 -19.72
N VAL A 870 0.22 35.25 -18.75
CA VAL A 870 1.29 34.43 -18.16
C VAL A 870 0.73 33.15 -17.54
N ILE A 871 -0.36 33.23 -16.76
CA ILE A 871 -1.01 32.04 -16.19
C ILE A 871 -1.49 31.11 -17.30
N LEU A 872 -2.26 31.62 -18.26
CA LEU A 872 -2.87 30.80 -19.31
C LEU A 872 -1.82 30.09 -20.16
N TRP A 873 -0.74 30.78 -20.51
CA TRP A 873 0.40 30.19 -21.22
C TRP A 873 1.19 29.21 -20.36
N SER A 874 1.36 29.48 -19.06
CA SER A 874 2.02 28.53 -18.16
C SER A 874 1.22 27.24 -18.02
N VAL A 875 -0.10 27.33 -17.84
CA VAL A 875 -1.01 26.17 -17.82
C VAL A 875 -0.96 25.42 -19.14
N ALA A 876 -0.89 26.13 -20.27
CA ALA A 876 -0.75 25.52 -21.59
C ALA A 876 0.57 24.75 -21.73
N VAL A 877 1.68 25.32 -21.29
CA VAL A 877 3.01 24.65 -21.31
C VAL A 877 3.02 23.42 -20.39
N LEU A 878 2.48 23.53 -19.17
CA LEU A 878 2.38 22.40 -18.25
C LEU A 878 1.51 21.28 -18.83
N SER A 879 0.40 21.62 -19.48
CA SER A 879 -0.50 20.65 -20.10
C SER A 879 0.12 20.00 -21.34
N ALA A 880 0.85 20.77 -22.15
CA ALA A 880 1.61 20.25 -23.28
C ALA A 880 2.71 19.29 -22.81
N PHE A 881 3.41 19.62 -21.71
CA PHE A 881 4.44 18.75 -21.13
C PHE A 881 3.85 17.40 -20.70
N LYS A 882 2.71 17.41 -19.99
CA LYS A 882 1.95 16.18 -19.67
C LYS A 882 1.58 15.38 -20.91
N PHE A 883 1.08 16.05 -21.94
CA PHE A 883 0.65 15.42 -23.17
C PHE A 883 1.83 14.76 -23.93
N ILE A 884 2.99 15.41 -23.99
CA ILE A 884 4.20 14.82 -24.59
C ILE A 884 4.62 13.57 -23.83
N GLY A 885 4.60 13.60 -22.49
CA GLY A 885 4.88 12.43 -21.65
C GLY A 885 3.91 11.27 -21.91
N LEU A 886 2.62 11.58 -22.04
CA LEU A 886 1.58 10.62 -22.45
C LEU A 886 1.89 10.01 -23.82
N CYS A 887 2.20 10.82 -24.84
CA CYS A 887 2.53 10.33 -26.17
C CYS A 887 3.72 9.37 -26.12
N TRP A 888 4.78 9.75 -25.41
CA TRP A 888 5.96 8.89 -25.21
C TRP A 888 5.59 7.58 -24.52
N PHE A 889 4.82 7.63 -23.44
CA PHE A 889 4.36 6.44 -22.72
C PHE A 889 3.57 5.50 -23.64
N LEU A 890 2.67 6.01 -24.47
CA LEU A 890 1.90 5.20 -25.41
C LEU A 890 2.78 4.54 -26.48
N VAL A 891 3.79 5.26 -26.98
CA VAL A 891 4.78 4.70 -27.92
C VAL A 891 5.54 3.56 -27.26
N VAL A 892 6.08 3.77 -26.05
CA VAL A 892 6.80 2.72 -25.31
C VAL A 892 5.90 1.51 -25.04
N ARG A 893 4.67 1.75 -24.62
CA ARG A 893 3.67 0.69 -24.36
C ARG A 893 3.33 -0.12 -25.59
N MET A 894 3.28 0.49 -26.77
CA MET A 894 3.03 -0.22 -28.03
C MET A 894 4.13 -1.26 -28.33
N PHE A 895 5.38 -0.97 -27.98
CA PHE A 895 6.50 -1.89 -28.20
C PHE A 895 6.71 -2.87 -27.04
N ARG A 896 6.52 -2.44 -25.78
CA ARG A 896 6.78 -3.27 -24.59
C ARG A 896 5.57 -4.10 -24.14
N GLY A 897 4.36 -3.71 -24.52
CA GLY A 897 3.12 -4.42 -24.17
C GLY A 897 2.75 -4.40 -22.69
N VAL A 898 3.23 -3.40 -21.95
CA VAL A 898 2.93 -3.09 -20.53
C VAL A 898 2.74 -1.59 -20.38
#